data_AF-M8BQP7-F1
#
_entry.id   AF-M8BQP7-F1
#
_cell.length_a   1.000
_cell.length_b   1.000
_cell.length_c   1.000
_cell.angle_alpha   90.00
_cell.angle_beta   90.00
_cell.angle_gamma   90.00
#
_symmetry.space_group_name_H-M   'P 1'
#
loop_
_entity.id
_entity.type
_entity.pdbx_description
1 polymer ?
#
loop_
_entity_poly.entity_id
_entity_poly.type
_entity_poly.pdbx_seq_one_letter_code
_entity_poly.pdbx_strand_id
1 'polypeptide(L)'
;MDMLVEGIEDTVGVGKGASKLYATVGLGKARIGRTRTLNDESSTPRWFESFHIYCAHLATDVLFTIKGSSTIGASVVGTGYLPVRDIYGGDEVERWLPLCDDSRNPVEGGGKIHVKLQYFDISKDRAWGRGIRSGKNPGVPYTFFSQRQGCKVTLYQDAHIPDGFIPRIPLDDGRCYEPHRCWEDIFAAISNAKHLIYITGWSVYTEIALLRDANRPKPAGGGVTLGELLKKKAGEGVRVLMLVWDDRTSVGVLKKDGLMATHDEETMNYFQDTDVHCVLCPRDPDDSGSFVQDLQISTMFTHHQKTVIVDHDMPQSGGGRRRRILSFVGGLDLCDGRYDTPFHPLFGTLDGPHHDDFHQPNFATAAIAKGGPREPWHDIHCRLEGPVAWDVLYNFEQRWRKQGGKDLLVQLRDLADDIIPPSPVMHAEDREAWNVQLFRSIDGGAAFGFPDNPEDAAKAGLVSGKDQIIDRSIQDAYICAIRRAKSFIYIENQYFLGSSYCWKRDGIDPDDVGALHLLPRELSMKEGIPASGSVQAILDWQRRTMEMMYSDIAQAIQAKGIDAKPKDYLTFFCLGNREAKKSGEYEPPEQAEPDSDYLKAQQNRRFMIYVHTKMMIVDDEYIIVGSANINQRSMDGARDSEIAMGGYQPGHLATSRPARGQVHGFRMALWYEHLGMMDEAFQRPESLECVHKVNAMAERYWDLYAADGPERDLPGHLLTYPVSVTGDGSVTQLPGVEFFPDTEARILGGKSDYLPPILTTFLCQAPPLTVSISRAICGASPPQPSEKSSIQAFAFGFAFLNLEYRKTPSRARPVPAGKDWLVMKLPSAFIGEIGVLKKITDDTMTTTRLTEFATEWVTGDILANKLYETCLGNKQKLCYRQSGTKLNRTHGKYQREKKKQISGRS
;
A
#
# COMPACT_ATOMS: atom_id res chain seq x y z
N MET A 1 -10.99 34.07 -24.17
CA MET A 1 -11.22 34.69 -22.85
C MET A 1 -10.25 35.87 -22.60
N ASP A 2 -9.49 36.30 -23.59
CA ASP A 2 -8.04 36.48 -23.39
C ASP A 2 -7.68 37.96 -23.14
N MET A 3 -8.41 38.87 -23.78
CA MET A 3 -8.35 40.33 -23.50
C MET A 3 -8.77 40.71 -22.07
N LEU A 4 -9.31 39.79 -21.26
CA LEU A 4 -9.62 40.06 -19.85
C LEU A 4 -8.44 39.78 -18.90
N VAL A 5 -7.37 39.14 -19.39
CA VAL A 5 -6.22 38.76 -18.57
C VAL A 5 -5.18 39.89 -18.53
N GLU A 6 -4.80 40.42 -19.70
CA GLU A 6 -3.79 41.49 -19.84
C GLU A 6 -4.12 42.73 -18.97
N GLY A 7 -5.40 43.13 -18.89
CA GLY A 7 -5.82 44.31 -18.13
C GLY A 7 -5.68 44.21 -16.60
N ILE A 8 -5.47 43.00 -16.06
CA ILE A 8 -5.29 42.78 -14.61
C ILE A 8 -3.81 42.88 -14.22
N GLU A 9 -2.88 42.48 -15.09
CA GLU A 9 -1.44 42.44 -14.80
C GLU A 9 -0.82 43.84 -14.63
N ASP A 10 -1.22 44.83 -15.42
CA ASP A 10 -0.74 46.23 -15.30
C ASP A 10 -1.39 47.00 -14.12
N THR A 11 -2.57 46.58 -13.65
CA THR A 11 -3.36 47.35 -12.67
C THR A 11 -2.93 47.11 -11.23
N VAL A 12 -2.33 45.95 -10.93
CA VAL A 12 -1.84 45.59 -9.59
C VAL A 12 -0.33 45.42 -9.65
N GLY A 13 0.41 46.30 -8.99
CA GLY A 13 1.88 46.40 -9.07
C GLY A 13 2.67 45.25 -8.44
N VAL A 14 2.40 44.01 -8.88
CA VAL A 14 3.14 42.80 -8.57
C VAL A 14 4.23 42.66 -9.63
N GLY A 15 5.50 42.70 -9.23
CA GLY A 15 6.61 42.50 -10.15
C GLY A 15 6.53 41.12 -10.83
N LYS A 16 6.94 41.04 -12.10
CA LYS A 16 6.94 39.79 -12.89
C LYS A 16 7.51 38.63 -12.06
N GLY A 17 6.67 37.65 -11.77
CA GLY A 17 7.06 36.48 -10.98
C GLY A 17 8.02 35.60 -11.78
N ALA A 18 9.15 35.22 -11.17
CA ALA A 18 10.17 34.40 -11.82
C ALA A 18 9.57 33.09 -12.36
N SER A 19 9.88 32.78 -13.62
CA SER A 19 9.32 31.62 -14.33
C SER A 19 9.86 30.31 -13.78
N LYS A 20 9.11 29.66 -12.89
CA LYS A 20 9.43 28.31 -12.40
C LYS A 20 9.26 27.29 -13.53
N LEU A 21 10.34 26.60 -13.93
CA LEU A 21 10.34 25.64 -15.04
C LEU A 21 10.72 24.22 -14.58
N TYR A 22 9.98 23.22 -15.04
CA TYR A 22 10.29 21.80 -14.86
C TYR A 22 9.88 20.96 -16.08
N ALA A 23 10.45 19.77 -16.20
CA ALA A 23 10.06 18.77 -17.19
C ALA A 23 9.43 17.55 -16.51
N THR A 24 8.48 16.91 -17.19
CA THR A 24 7.90 15.61 -16.78
C THR A 24 8.06 14.58 -17.87
N VAL A 25 8.40 13.35 -17.48
CA VAL A 25 8.53 12.18 -18.35
C VAL A 25 7.24 11.36 -18.27
N GLY A 26 6.70 10.94 -19.40
CA GLY A 26 5.50 10.11 -19.50
C GLY A 26 5.63 8.93 -20.46
N LEU A 27 4.89 7.86 -20.19
CA LEU A 27 4.67 6.73 -21.11
C LEU A 27 3.19 6.71 -21.51
N GLY A 28 2.90 7.10 -22.75
CA GLY A 28 1.53 7.53 -23.08
C GLY A 28 1.11 8.70 -22.20
N LYS A 29 -0.02 8.58 -21.49
CA LYS A 29 -0.47 9.57 -20.49
C LYS A 29 0.12 9.37 -19.08
N ALA A 30 0.68 8.20 -18.76
CA ALA A 30 1.14 7.90 -17.39
C ALA A 30 2.42 8.69 -17.04
N ARG A 31 2.37 9.53 -15.99
CA ARG A 31 3.51 10.29 -15.47
C ARG A 31 4.47 9.37 -14.72
N ILE A 32 5.68 9.17 -15.25
CA ILE A 32 6.70 8.25 -14.73
C ILE A 32 7.93 8.94 -14.12
N GLY A 33 8.09 10.24 -14.33
CA GLY A 33 9.20 11.02 -13.74
C GLY A 33 8.98 12.53 -13.85
N ARG A 34 9.71 13.29 -13.02
CA ARG A 34 9.68 14.75 -12.95
C ARG A 34 11.07 15.25 -12.58
N THR A 35 11.54 16.32 -13.22
CA THR A 35 12.75 17.04 -12.80
C THR A 35 12.44 18.01 -11.67
N ARG A 36 13.45 18.39 -10.88
CA ARG A 36 13.32 19.49 -9.93
C ARG A 36 12.89 20.79 -10.62
N THR A 37 12.19 21.63 -9.87
CA THR A 37 11.75 22.94 -10.35
C THR A 37 12.93 23.92 -10.36
N LEU A 38 13.22 24.55 -11.51
CA LEU A 38 14.25 25.59 -11.64
C LEU A 38 13.61 26.97 -11.47
N ASN A 39 14.22 27.81 -10.63
CA ASN A 39 13.96 29.25 -10.56
C ASN A 39 14.91 29.98 -11.52
N ASP A 40 14.83 29.65 -12.81
CA ASP A 40 15.72 30.16 -13.87
C ASP A 40 14.89 30.83 -14.97
N GLU A 41 15.22 32.09 -15.27
CA GLU A 41 14.62 32.89 -16.35
C GLU A 41 15.38 32.75 -17.68
N SER A 42 16.42 31.90 -17.73
CA SER A 42 17.19 31.68 -18.96
C SER A 42 16.36 30.97 -20.04
N SER A 43 16.63 31.32 -21.30
CA SER A 43 16.07 30.64 -22.48
C SER A 43 16.67 29.25 -22.73
N THR A 44 17.55 28.76 -21.85
CA THR A 44 18.19 27.43 -21.95
C THR A 44 18.25 26.75 -20.56
N PRO A 45 17.11 26.39 -19.95
CA PRO A 45 17.08 25.73 -18.64
C PRO A 45 17.85 24.40 -18.67
N ARG A 46 18.59 24.10 -17.59
CA ARG A 46 19.49 22.93 -17.49
C ARG A 46 19.27 22.16 -16.19
N TRP A 47 18.46 21.11 -16.26
CA TRP A 47 18.27 20.20 -15.14
C TRP A 47 19.47 19.27 -14.91
N PHE A 48 20.05 18.70 -15.98
CA PHE A 48 21.11 17.66 -15.90
C PHE A 48 20.77 16.57 -14.86
N GLU A 49 19.57 16.01 -14.98
CA GLU A 49 18.97 15.12 -14.00
C GLU A 49 18.74 13.74 -14.63
N SER A 50 19.11 12.69 -13.91
CA SER A 50 19.11 11.31 -14.40
C SER A 50 18.09 10.48 -13.62
N PHE A 51 17.37 9.59 -14.31
CA PHE A 51 16.31 8.78 -13.70
C PHE A 51 16.54 7.29 -13.98
N HIS A 52 16.43 6.46 -12.95
CA HIS A 52 16.24 5.02 -13.12
C HIS A 52 14.73 4.74 -13.00
N ILE A 53 14.06 4.48 -14.13
CA ILE A 53 12.60 4.36 -14.18
C ILE A 53 12.21 2.90 -14.41
N TYR A 54 11.51 2.33 -13.43
CA TYR A 54 10.83 1.05 -13.60
C TYR A 54 9.59 1.22 -14.50
N CYS A 55 9.37 0.27 -15.40
CA CYS A 55 8.36 0.37 -16.46
C CYS A 55 7.61 -0.95 -16.64
N ALA A 56 6.27 -0.89 -16.61
CA ALA A 56 5.36 -2.01 -16.93
C ALA A 56 4.18 -1.56 -17.84
N HIS A 57 4.39 -0.48 -18.60
CA HIS A 57 3.39 0.27 -19.35
C HIS A 57 3.29 -0.17 -20.82
N LEU A 58 2.11 0.00 -21.42
CA LEU A 58 1.94 -0.01 -22.89
C LEU A 58 2.01 1.43 -23.42
N ALA A 59 2.94 1.73 -24.34
CA ALA A 59 3.13 3.07 -24.88
C ALA A 59 3.68 3.05 -26.32
N THR A 60 3.29 4.05 -27.12
CA THR A 60 3.82 4.29 -28.48
C THR A 60 4.98 5.27 -28.49
N ASP A 61 4.92 6.29 -27.62
CA ASP A 61 5.88 7.37 -27.46
C ASP A 61 6.27 7.51 -25.98
N VAL A 62 7.51 7.89 -25.71
CA VAL A 62 7.95 8.52 -24.46
C VAL A 62 7.76 10.03 -24.62
N LEU A 63 7.04 10.65 -23.68
CA LEU A 63 6.68 12.06 -23.71
C LEU A 63 7.57 12.86 -22.75
N PHE A 64 8.02 14.04 -23.18
CA PHE A 64 8.80 14.98 -22.40
C PHE A 64 8.11 16.34 -22.42
N THR A 65 7.21 16.57 -21.47
CA THR A 65 6.44 17.81 -21.38
C THR A 65 7.16 18.81 -20.48
N ILE A 66 7.52 19.98 -21.01
CA ILE A 66 8.01 21.10 -20.23
C ILE A 66 6.82 21.92 -19.73
N LYS A 67 6.84 22.29 -18.45
CA LYS A 67 5.78 23.05 -17.78
C LYS A 67 6.35 24.27 -17.06
N GLY A 68 5.66 25.39 -17.18
CA GLY A 68 5.86 26.57 -16.35
C GLY A 68 4.84 26.57 -15.21
N SER A 69 5.25 26.88 -13.98
CA SER A 69 4.33 27.11 -12.86
C SER A 69 4.32 28.58 -12.45
N SER A 70 3.15 29.21 -12.57
CA SER A 70 2.87 30.52 -11.97
C SER A 70 2.10 30.36 -10.66
N THR A 71 1.81 31.47 -9.99
CA THR A 71 0.89 31.51 -8.84
C THR A 71 -0.58 31.26 -9.22
N ILE A 72 -0.91 31.24 -10.51
CA ILE A 72 -2.28 31.10 -11.04
C ILE A 72 -2.51 29.69 -11.60
N GLY A 73 -1.46 28.99 -12.03
CA GLY A 73 -1.55 27.59 -12.48
C GLY A 73 -0.27 27.07 -13.15
N ALA A 74 -0.30 25.82 -13.60
CA ALA A 74 0.76 25.24 -14.42
C ALA A 74 0.37 25.26 -15.91
N SER A 75 1.14 25.95 -16.74
CA SER A 75 1.00 25.95 -18.19
C SER A 75 1.95 24.95 -18.85
N VAL A 76 1.55 24.37 -19.98
CA VAL A 76 2.43 23.55 -20.82
C VAL A 76 3.19 24.48 -21.76
N VAL A 77 4.51 24.37 -21.77
CA VAL A 77 5.41 25.11 -22.69
C VAL A 77 5.57 24.34 -24.00
N GLY A 78 5.46 23.02 -23.96
CA GLY A 78 5.46 22.12 -25.12
C GLY A 78 5.88 20.71 -24.75
N THR A 79 5.60 19.75 -25.63
CA THR A 79 5.96 18.33 -25.44
C THR A 79 6.88 17.83 -26.54
N GLY A 80 8.01 17.23 -26.16
CA GLY A 80 8.85 16.43 -27.06
C GLY A 80 8.43 14.96 -27.05
N TYR A 81 8.49 14.30 -28.21
CA TYR A 81 8.05 12.90 -28.38
C TYR A 81 9.21 12.03 -28.90
N LEU A 82 9.48 10.91 -28.22
CA LEU A 82 10.43 9.88 -28.67
C LEU A 82 9.68 8.55 -28.88
N PRO A 83 9.55 8.04 -30.13
CA PRO A 83 8.84 6.78 -30.37
C PRO A 83 9.51 5.60 -29.65
N VAL A 84 8.73 4.78 -28.93
CA VAL A 84 9.24 3.66 -28.11
C VAL A 84 9.99 2.62 -28.96
N ARG A 85 9.58 2.42 -30.22
CA ARG A 85 10.27 1.54 -31.19
C ARG A 85 11.75 1.91 -31.39
N ASP A 86 12.12 3.18 -31.20
CA ASP A 86 13.48 3.68 -31.41
C ASP A 86 14.43 3.31 -30.25
N ILE A 87 13.89 2.97 -29.07
CA ILE A 87 14.64 2.48 -27.90
C ILE A 87 14.44 0.98 -27.62
N TYR A 88 13.44 0.33 -28.26
CA TYR A 88 13.00 -1.03 -27.94
C TYR A 88 14.08 -2.13 -28.10
N GLY A 89 15.08 -1.93 -28.97
CA GLY A 89 16.24 -2.84 -29.06
C GLY A 89 17.10 -2.90 -27.78
N GLY A 90 17.07 -1.80 -27.01
CA GLY A 90 17.93 -1.56 -25.85
C GLY A 90 19.24 -0.82 -26.16
N ASP A 91 19.35 -0.26 -27.36
CA ASP A 91 20.42 0.69 -27.72
C ASP A 91 20.23 2.03 -26.99
N GLU A 92 21.32 2.77 -26.81
CA GLU A 92 21.28 4.11 -26.23
C GLU A 92 20.90 5.15 -27.29
N VAL A 93 19.96 6.04 -26.95
CA VAL A 93 19.43 7.08 -27.82
C VAL A 93 19.60 8.45 -27.17
N GLU A 94 20.44 9.29 -27.79
CA GLU A 94 20.70 10.68 -27.38
C GLU A 94 20.26 11.62 -28.52
N ARG A 95 19.28 12.50 -28.26
CA ARG A 95 18.63 13.32 -29.30
C ARG A 95 18.15 14.67 -28.79
N TRP A 96 18.14 15.64 -29.71
CA TRP A 96 17.35 16.87 -29.58
C TRP A 96 15.97 16.66 -30.21
N LEU A 97 14.92 16.65 -29.39
CA LEU A 97 13.53 16.54 -29.83
C LEU A 97 12.95 17.96 -30.00
N PRO A 98 12.19 18.26 -31.08
CA PRO A 98 11.39 19.48 -31.13
C PRO A 98 10.31 19.42 -30.04
N LEU A 99 10.03 20.57 -29.43
CA LEU A 99 8.84 20.75 -28.60
C LEU A 99 7.65 21.08 -29.50
N CYS A 100 6.53 20.42 -29.27
CA CYS A 100 5.29 20.64 -30.01
C CYS A 100 4.12 21.04 -29.10
N ASP A 101 3.09 21.63 -29.72
CA ASP A 101 1.76 21.83 -29.16
C ASP A 101 0.97 20.50 -29.05
N ASP A 102 -0.25 20.56 -28.50
CA ASP A 102 -1.15 19.40 -28.36
C ASP A 102 -1.61 18.81 -29.71
N SER A 103 -1.48 19.57 -30.80
CA SER A 103 -1.73 19.14 -32.18
C SER A 103 -0.48 18.54 -32.86
N ARG A 104 0.63 18.40 -32.12
CA ARG A 104 1.97 17.97 -32.58
C ARG A 104 2.66 18.91 -33.59
N ASN A 105 2.22 20.16 -33.74
CA ASN A 105 2.95 21.19 -34.49
C ASN A 105 4.11 21.74 -33.63
N PRO A 106 5.29 22.08 -34.21
CA PRO A 106 6.37 22.71 -33.46
C PRO A 106 5.92 24.03 -32.78
N VAL A 107 6.29 24.22 -31.52
CA VAL A 107 5.93 25.44 -30.78
C VAL A 107 6.53 26.70 -31.39
N GLU A 108 5.84 27.83 -31.25
CA GLU A 108 6.34 29.12 -31.69
C GLU A 108 7.69 29.46 -31.03
N GLY A 109 8.64 29.99 -31.80
CA GLY A 109 10.04 30.14 -31.39
C GLY A 109 10.91 28.88 -31.57
N GLY A 110 10.34 27.70 -31.86
CA GLY A 110 11.10 26.52 -32.32
C GLY A 110 11.91 25.79 -31.23
N GLY A 111 11.42 25.81 -29.99
CA GLY A 111 12.08 25.20 -28.83
C GLY A 111 12.37 23.69 -28.99
N LYS A 112 13.41 23.21 -28.29
CA LYS A 112 13.85 21.81 -28.31
C LYS A 112 14.30 21.35 -26.93
N ILE A 113 14.11 20.06 -26.64
CA ILE A 113 14.65 19.41 -25.44
C ILE A 113 15.73 18.38 -25.82
N HIS A 114 16.83 18.35 -25.07
CA HIS A 114 17.85 17.32 -25.20
C HIS A 114 17.56 16.18 -24.22
N VAL A 115 17.49 14.95 -24.71
CA VAL A 115 17.22 13.76 -23.89
C VAL A 115 18.16 12.62 -24.25
N LYS A 116 18.50 11.79 -23.25
CA LYS A 116 19.32 10.59 -23.37
C LYS A 116 18.61 9.44 -22.67
N LEU A 117 18.36 8.34 -23.38
CA LEU A 117 17.59 7.20 -22.90
C LEU A 117 18.21 5.88 -23.34
N GLN A 118 18.10 4.85 -22.49
CA GLN A 118 18.33 3.46 -22.85
C GLN A 118 17.26 2.59 -22.18
N TYR A 119 16.69 1.64 -22.92
CA TYR A 119 15.70 0.70 -22.38
C TYR A 119 16.35 -0.64 -22.03
N PHE A 120 16.04 -1.15 -20.83
CA PHE A 120 16.49 -2.45 -20.37
C PHE A 120 15.30 -3.40 -20.26
N ASP A 121 15.14 -4.26 -21.26
CA ASP A 121 14.19 -5.37 -21.22
C ASP A 121 14.51 -6.31 -20.05
N ILE A 122 13.50 -6.63 -19.24
CA ILE A 122 13.71 -7.35 -17.97
C ILE A 122 14.22 -8.78 -18.15
N SER A 123 13.99 -9.42 -19.31
CA SER A 123 14.55 -10.74 -19.61
C SER A 123 16.09 -10.75 -19.74
N LYS A 124 16.70 -9.58 -19.97
CA LYS A 124 18.15 -9.38 -20.00
C LYS A 124 18.76 -9.28 -18.59
N ASP A 125 17.94 -9.13 -17.54
CA ASP A 125 18.42 -9.03 -16.17
C ASP A 125 18.95 -10.38 -15.61
N ARG A 126 19.93 -10.28 -14.69
CA ARG A 126 20.67 -11.43 -14.15
C ARG A 126 19.96 -12.14 -12.98
N ALA A 127 18.96 -11.50 -12.38
CA ALA A 127 18.13 -11.98 -11.28
C ALA A 127 16.67 -12.26 -11.71
N TRP A 128 16.17 -11.66 -12.80
CA TRP A 128 14.84 -11.97 -13.35
C TRP A 128 14.62 -13.48 -13.47
N GLY A 129 13.51 -13.96 -12.87
CA GLY A 129 13.12 -15.38 -12.86
C GLY A 129 14.13 -16.34 -12.23
N ARG A 130 14.96 -15.90 -11.26
CA ARG A 130 16.04 -16.73 -10.65
C ARG A 130 16.12 -16.65 -9.12
N GLY A 131 15.39 -15.73 -8.49
CA GLY A 131 15.42 -15.42 -7.06
C GLY A 131 16.72 -14.74 -6.62
N ILE A 132 17.09 -14.92 -5.35
CA ILE A 132 18.30 -14.30 -4.76
C ILE A 132 19.58 -14.87 -5.38
N ARG A 133 19.58 -16.17 -5.72
CA ARG A 133 20.61 -16.90 -6.50
C ARG A 133 22.01 -17.02 -5.86
N SER A 134 22.40 -16.14 -4.93
CA SER A 134 23.70 -16.19 -4.26
C SER A 134 23.71 -15.39 -2.97
N GLY A 135 24.43 -15.87 -1.94
CA GLY A 135 24.74 -15.08 -0.74
C GLY A 135 25.58 -13.82 -1.01
N LYS A 136 26.13 -13.68 -2.23
CA LYS A 136 26.83 -12.48 -2.72
C LYS A 136 25.94 -11.55 -3.55
N ASN A 137 24.61 -11.68 -3.44
CA ASN A 137 23.67 -10.73 -4.04
C ASN A 137 23.91 -9.33 -3.44
N PRO A 138 24.04 -8.26 -4.25
CA PRO A 138 24.39 -6.92 -3.76
C PRO A 138 23.25 -6.21 -3.01
N GLY A 139 22.02 -6.74 -3.08
CA GLY A 139 20.81 -6.07 -2.63
C GLY A 139 20.05 -5.42 -3.77
N VAL A 140 19.04 -4.63 -3.43
CA VAL A 140 18.31 -3.76 -4.35
C VAL A 140 19.21 -2.58 -4.74
N PRO A 141 19.40 -2.28 -6.03
CA PRO A 141 20.20 -1.14 -6.49
C PRO A 141 19.41 0.17 -6.37
N TYR A 142 20.10 1.31 -6.40
CA TYR A 142 19.50 2.65 -6.36
C TYR A 142 18.60 2.84 -5.12
N THR A 143 19.18 2.75 -3.92
CA THR A 143 18.47 3.02 -2.66
C THR A 143 19.37 3.77 -1.68
N PHE A 144 18.78 4.60 -0.82
CA PHE A 144 19.51 5.40 0.17
C PHE A 144 20.30 4.54 1.17
N PHE A 145 19.73 3.45 1.67
CA PHE A 145 20.43 2.45 2.47
C PHE A 145 20.89 1.28 1.60
N SER A 146 22.16 0.90 1.72
CA SER A 146 22.73 -0.30 1.09
C SER A 146 22.47 -1.55 1.94
N GLN A 147 22.43 -2.72 1.31
CA GLN A 147 22.32 -4.01 2.01
C GLN A 147 23.44 -4.20 3.04
N ARG A 148 23.06 -4.64 4.24
CA ARG A 148 23.92 -5.01 5.37
C ARG A 148 24.08 -6.53 5.45
N GLN A 149 25.15 -6.99 6.08
CA GLN A 149 25.50 -8.41 6.23
C GLN A 149 25.80 -8.75 7.70
N GLY A 150 25.73 -10.04 8.06
CA GLY A 150 25.97 -10.50 9.44
C GLY A 150 24.91 -9.99 10.42
N CYS A 151 23.72 -9.68 9.91
CA CYS A 151 22.56 -9.30 10.69
C CYS A 151 21.87 -10.54 11.29
N LYS A 152 20.96 -10.32 12.23
CA LYS A 152 19.93 -11.30 12.59
C LYS A 152 18.56 -10.64 12.47
N VAL A 153 17.58 -11.38 11.93
CA VAL A 153 16.17 -11.00 11.93
C VAL A 153 15.43 -11.98 12.84
N THR A 154 14.54 -11.45 13.66
CA THR A 154 13.50 -12.22 14.35
C THR A 154 12.16 -11.83 13.74
N LEU A 155 11.42 -12.79 13.20
CA LEU A 155 10.09 -12.57 12.62
C LEU A 155 9.03 -12.83 13.68
N TYR A 156 8.01 -11.98 13.75
CA TYR A 156 6.88 -12.11 14.66
C TYR A 156 5.58 -12.23 13.88
N GLN A 157 4.82 -13.25 14.25
CA GLN A 157 3.43 -13.48 13.87
C GLN A 157 2.63 -13.00 15.09
N ASP A 158 1.82 -11.97 14.89
CA ASP A 158 1.09 -11.19 15.90
C ASP A 158 1.94 -10.52 17.00
N ALA A 159 1.23 -9.87 17.92
CA ALA A 159 1.82 -9.31 19.14
C ALA A 159 2.38 -10.41 20.07
N HIS A 160 1.71 -11.57 20.13
CA HIS A 160 2.06 -12.67 21.02
C HIS A 160 1.70 -14.05 20.45
N ILE A 161 2.44 -15.09 20.82
CA ILE A 161 2.18 -16.48 20.40
C ILE A 161 2.14 -17.39 21.65
N PRO A 162 1.01 -18.01 21.99
CA PRO A 162 0.91 -18.94 23.12
C PRO A 162 1.88 -20.14 23.03
N ASP A 163 2.29 -20.69 24.17
CA ASP A 163 3.15 -21.87 24.19
C ASP A 163 2.46 -23.10 23.59
N GLY A 164 3.18 -23.83 22.74
CA GLY A 164 2.69 -25.05 22.10
C GLY A 164 1.75 -24.83 20.90
N PHE A 165 1.45 -23.59 20.50
CA PHE A 165 0.60 -23.32 19.33
C PHE A 165 1.21 -23.84 18.02
N ILE A 166 2.47 -23.48 17.74
CA ILE A 166 3.14 -23.83 16.48
C ILE A 166 3.58 -25.30 16.46
N PRO A 167 3.25 -26.06 15.40
CA PRO A 167 3.64 -27.47 15.24
C PRO A 167 5.11 -27.59 14.87
N ARG A 168 5.64 -28.83 14.93
CA ARG A 168 7.03 -29.10 14.56
C ARG A 168 7.29 -28.91 13.06
N ILE A 169 7.76 -27.72 12.68
CA ILE A 169 8.21 -27.39 11.32
C ILE A 169 9.74 -27.57 11.22
N PRO A 170 10.27 -28.53 10.44
CA PRO A 170 11.72 -28.79 10.35
C PRO A 170 12.45 -27.83 9.39
N LEU A 171 13.70 -27.49 9.73
CA LEU A 171 14.60 -26.64 8.92
C LEU A 171 15.76 -27.47 8.32
N ASP A 172 16.39 -27.00 7.24
CA ASP A 172 17.47 -27.74 6.53
C ASP A 172 18.87 -27.65 7.18
N ASP A 173 18.91 -27.37 8.48
CA ASP A 173 20.07 -27.51 9.36
C ASP A 173 19.85 -28.52 10.52
N GLY A 174 18.65 -29.09 10.63
CA GLY A 174 18.26 -30.06 11.66
C GLY A 174 17.54 -29.47 12.87
N ARG A 175 17.44 -28.13 12.99
CA ARG A 175 16.54 -27.48 13.97
C ARG A 175 15.09 -27.55 13.49
N CYS A 176 14.18 -27.10 14.36
CA CYS A 176 12.81 -26.78 13.98
C CYS A 176 12.64 -25.25 14.05
N TYR A 177 11.63 -24.72 13.35
CA TYR A 177 11.21 -23.33 13.54
C TYR A 177 10.68 -23.14 14.98
N GLU A 178 11.09 -22.05 15.62
CA GLU A 178 10.67 -21.67 16.96
C GLU A 178 9.98 -20.29 16.88
N PRO A 179 8.71 -20.16 17.32
CA PRO A 179 8.02 -18.87 17.32
C PRO A 179 8.64 -17.90 18.33
N HIS A 180 8.67 -16.63 17.95
CA HIS A 180 9.09 -15.51 18.80
C HIS A 180 7.90 -14.57 19.06
N ARG A 181 8.00 -13.73 20.10
CA ARG A 181 6.85 -12.99 20.66
C ARG A 181 7.13 -11.49 20.65
N CYS A 182 6.40 -10.75 19.81
CA CYS A 182 6.72 -9.34 19.53
C CYS A 182 6.71 -8.47 20.78
N TRP A 183 5.61 -8.47 21.52
CA TRP A 183 5.44 -7.57 22.67
C TRP A 183 6.20 -8.04 23.92
N GLU A 184 6.54 -9.33 24.04
CA GLU A 184 7.50 -9.80 25.05
C GLU A 184 8.90 -9.26 24.79
N ASP A 185 9.39 -9.37 23.55
CA ASP A 185 10.72 -8.89 23.17
C ASP A 185 10.81 -7.35 23.18
N ILE A 186 9.73 -6.63 22.82
CA ILE A 186 9.66 -5.16 22.95
C ILE A 186 9.68 -4.75 24.43
N PHE A 187 8.88 -5.39 25.30
CA PHE A 187 8.90 -5.12 26.74
C PHE A 187 10.29 -5.35 27.34
N ALA A 188 10.95 -6.46 26.98
CA ALA A 188 12.30 -6.77 27.42
C ALA A 188 13.33 -5.75 26.93
N ALA A 189 13.25 -5.36 25.65
CA ALA A 189 14.12 -4.36 25.04
C ALA A 189 14.02 -2.98 25.73
N ILE A 190 12.80 -2.47 25.93
CA ILE A 190 12.55 -1.19 26.62
C ILE A 190 13.01 -1.27 28.08
N SER A 191 12.70 -2.35 28.79
CA SER A 191 13.11 -2.55 30.19
C SER A 191 14.63 -2.56 30.35
N ASN A 192 15.35 -3.22 29.43
CA ASN A 192 16.80 -3.42 29.50
C ASN A 192 17.63 -2.25 28.96
N ALA A 193 17.02 -1.27 28.28
CA ALA A 193 17.71 -0.08 27.76
C ALA A 193 18.42 0.75 28.86
N LYS A 194 19.51 1.44 28.51
CA LYS A 194 20.37 2.21 29.42
C LYS A 194 20.77 3.60 28.92
N HIS A 195 20.63 3.89 27.63
CA HIS A 195 21.04 5.15 27.01
C HIS A 195 19.94 5.80 26.16
N LEU A 196 19.19 5.02 25.34
CA LEU A 196 18.14 5.52 24.46
C LEU A 196 16.96 4.55 24.27
N ILE A 197 15.76 5.12 24.17
CA ILE A 197 14.54 4.44 23.69
C ILE A 197 13.84 5.41 22.73
N TYR A 198 13.93 5.16 21.42
CA TYR A 198 13.31 5.99 20.39
C TYR A 198 12.13 5.25 19.77
N ILE A 199 10.96 5.91 19.69
CA ILE A 199 9.72 5.31 19.19
C ILE A 199 9.11 6.17 18.08
N THR A 200 8.67 5.54 16.99
CA THR A 200 7.72 6.15 16.04
C THR A 200 6.47 5.30 16.01
N GLY A 201 5.31 5.96 15.94
CA GLY A 201 4.02 5.31 15.77
C GLY A 201 3.09 6.23 14.99
N TRP A 202 2.18 5.61 14.25
CA TRP A 202 1.01 6.29 13.70
C TRP A 202 0.02 6.61 14.82
N SER A 203 -0.15 5.67 15.76
CA SER A 203 -0.78 5.88 17.06
C SER A 203 0.09 5.23 18.13
N VAL A 204 0.06 5.78 19.33
CA VAL A 204 0.58 5.16 20.56
C VAL A 204 -0.50 5.36 21.60
N TYR A 205 -0.75 4.35 22.44
CA TYR A 205 -1.68 4.49 23.57
C TYR A 205 -0.96 4.09 24.86
N THR A 206 -0.98 4.99 25.85
CA THR A 206 -0.12 4.89 27.04
C THR A 206 -0.56 3.81 28.01
N GLU A 207 -1.85 3.46 28.03
CA GLU A 207 -2.43 2.56 29.04
C GLU A 207 -2.30 1.06 28.70
N ILE A 208 -1.83 0.70 27.50
CA ILE A 208 -1.68 -0.72 27.13
C ILE A 208 -0.64 -1.43 28.02
N ALA A 209 -0.97 -2.63 28.48
CA ALA A 209 0.00 -3.57 29.03
C ALA A 209 0.55 -4.45 27.90
N LEU A 210 1.89 -4.52 27.77
CA LEU A 210 2.54 -5.32 26.74
C LEU A 210 2.47 -6.84 27.01
N LEU A 211 2.38 -7.26 28.28
CA LEU A 211 2.41 -8.66 28.69
C LEU A 211 1.06 -9.07 29.29
N ARG A 212 0.17 -9.68 28.50
CA ARG A 212 -1.19 -9.99 28.95
C ARG A 212 -1.43 -11.45 29.31
N ASP A 213 -0.85 -12.40 28.55
CA ASP A 213 -0.95 -13.85 28.81
C ASP A 213 -0.71 -14.21 30.29
N ALA A 214 -1.68 -14.91 30.89
CA ALA A 214 -1.66 -15.31 32.29
C ALA A 214 -0.93 -16.64 32.53
N ASN A 215 -0.72 -17.44 31.47
CA ASN A 215 -0.03 -18.74 31.56
C ASN A 215 1.49 -18.60 31.55
N ARG A 216 2.01 -17.42 31.20
CA ARG A 216 3.44 -17.13 31.05
C ARG A 216 3.97 -16.24 32.18
N PRO A 217 5.20 -16.48 32.67
CA PRO A 217 5.72 -15.82 33.86
C PRO A 217 6.06 -14.35 33.57
N LYS A 218 5.23 -13.43 34.06
CA LYS A 218 5.47 -11.99 33.94
C LYS A 218 6.69 -11.58 34.81
N PRO A 219 7.73 -10.93 34.23
CA PRO A 219 8.89 -10.46 35.00
C PRO A 219 8.51 -9.34 35.97
N ALA A 220 9.44 -8.91 36.82
CA ALA A 220 9.19 -7.82 37.77
C ALA A 220 8.82 -6.52 37.05
N GLY A 221 7.58 -6.05 37.24
CA GLY A 221 7.00 -4.92 36.50
C GLY A 221 6.24 -5.30 35.23
N GLY A 222 6.11 -6.58 34.88
CA GLY A 222 5.41 -7.08 33.70
C GLY A 222 3.87 -6.91 33.69
N GLY A 223 3.34 -5.98 34.49
CA GLY A 223 1.93 -5.57 34.49
C GLY A 223 1.76 -4.05 34.55
N VAL A 224 2.83 -3.28 34.32
CA VAL A 224 2.72 -1.81 34.13
C VAL A 224 2.26 -1.49 32.71
N THR A 225 1.66 -0.32 32.56
CA THR A 225 1.32 0.24 31.25
C THR A 225 2.57 0.72 30.51
N LEU A 226 2.50 0.84 29.18
CA LEU A 226 3.58 1.37 28.35
C LEU A 226 4.02 2.76 28.80
N GLY A 227 3.05 3.61 29.19
CA GLY A 227 3.28 4.95 29.70
C GLY A 227 4.14 4.98 30.97
N GLU A 228 3.79 4.18 31.97
CA GLU A 228 4.54 4.10 33.23
C GLU A 228 5.90 3.41 33.04
N LEU A 229 6.01 2.44 32.12
CA LEU A 229 7.31 1.88 31.73
C LEU A 229 8.22 2.96 31.16
N LEU A 230 7.74 3.75 30.19
CA LEU A 230 8.53 4.82 29.55
C LEU A 230 8.90 5.94 30.53
N LYS A 231 7.96 6.39 31.38
CA LYS A 231 8.23 7.36 32.47
C LYS A 231 9.33 6.85 33.41
N LYS A 232 9.23 5.59 33.86
CA LYS A 232 10.26 4.95 34.70
C LYS A 232 11.62 4.93 34.00
N LYS A 233 11.68 4.53 32.71
CA LYS A 233 12.95 4.48 31.96
C LYS A 233 13.57 5.86 31.78
N ALA A 234 12.77 6.90 31.56
CA ALA A 234 13.25 8.27 31.49
C ALA A 234 13.80 8.75 32.85
N GLY A 235 13.11 8.48 33.96
CA GLY A 235 13.58 8.75 35.32
C GLY A 235 14.81 7.94 35.76
N GLU A 236 15.08 6.78 35.13
CA GLU A 236 16.35 6.04 35.24
C GLU A 236 17.51 6.71 34.47
N GLY A 237 17.26 7.80 33.73
CA GLY A 237 18.23 8.54 32.94
C GLY A 237 18.35 8.13 31.46
N VAL A 238 17.48 7.22 30.99
CA VAL A 238 17.47 6.79 29.58
C VAL A 238 16.80 7.87 28.71
N ARG A 239 17.42 8.24 27.58
CA ARG A 239 16.84 9.26 26.68
C ARG A 239 15.66 8.68 25.89
N VAL A 240 14.45 8.90 26.39
CA VAL A 240 13.20 8.50 25.72
C VAL A 240 12.73 9.61 24.77
N LEU A 241 12.67 9.33 23.46
CA LEU A 241 12.18 10.24 22.43
C LEU A 241 11.05 9.58 21.63
N MET A 242 9.97 10.31 21.35
CA MET A 242 8.84 9.77 20.58
C MET A 242 8.41 10.74 19.48
N LEU A 243 8.20 10.21 18.27
CA LEU A 243 7.59 10.91 17.13
C LEU A 243 6.27 10.20 16.79
N VAL A 244 5.19 10.65 17.40
CA VAL A 244 3.82 10.19 17.13
C VAL A 244 3.23 11.09 16.03
N TRP A 245 2.42 10.55 15.12
CA TRP A 245 1.73 11.39 14.13
C TRP A 245 0.77 12.41 14.80
N ASP A 246 0.63 13.60 14.21
CA ASP A 246 -0.26 14.70 14.62
C ASP A 246 -1.58 14.62 13.84
N ASP A 247 -2.65 14.06 14.42
CA ASP A 247 -3.98 14.11 13.81
C ASP A 247 -4.59 15.50 14.02
N ARG A 248 -4.24 16.41 13.10
CA ARG A 248 -4.77 17.77 13.03
C ARG A 248 -6.30 17.86 12.93
N THR A 249 -7.03 16.76 12.74
CA THR A 249 -8.52 16.74 12.77
C THR A 249 -9.09 16.67 14.19
N SER A 250 -8.29 16.29 15.20
CA SER A 250 -8.68 16.26 16.62
C SER A 250 -8.93 17.65 17.22
N VAL A 251 -8.34 18.70 16.64
CA VAL A 251 -8.34 20.07 17.20
C VAL A 251 -9.64 20.84 16.92
N GLY A 252 -10.73 20.42 17.56
CA GLY A 252 -11.88 21.27 17.87
C GLY A 252 -13.17 20.99 17.08
N VAL A 253 -14.30 21.22 17.76
CA VAL A 253 -15.69 20.98 17.32
C VAL A 253 -16.04 19.50 17.08
N LEU A 254 -15.18 18.70 16.45
CA LEU A 254 -15.34 17.24 16.27
C LEU A 254 -14.97 16.44 17.53
N LYS A 255 -15.32 16.93 18.73
CA LYS A 255 -14.69 16.50 19.99
C LYS A 255 -15.29 15.23 20.63
N LYS A 256 -15.38 14.15 19.86
CA LYS A 256 -15.43 12.76 20.34
C LYS A 256 -14.78 11.89 19.27
N ASP A 257 -13.54 11.52 19.55
CA ASP A 257 -12.65 10.66 18.77
C ASP A 257 -12.29 11.26 17.39
N GLY A 258 -10.99 11.36 17.08
CA GLY A 258 -10.50 11.92 15.82
C GLY A 258 -11.00 11.11 14.62
N LEU A 259 -10.98 11.68 13.41
CA LEU A 259 -11.52 11.01 12.21
C LEU A 259 -10.77 9.71 11.85
N MET A 260 -9.63 9.47 12.50
CA MET A 260 -8.76 8.31 12.36
C MET A 260 -8.69 7.41 13.62
N ALA A 261 -9.34 7.77 14.73
CA ALA A 261 -9.25 7.08 16.02
C ALA A 261 -7.79 6.88 16.53
N THR A 262 -7.04 7.98 16.65
CA THR A 262 -5.68 8.02 17.23
C THR A 262 -5.67 8.53 18.68
N HIS A 263 -4.66 8.11 19.45
CA HIS A 263 -4.44 8.53 20.85
C HIS A 263 -3.23 9.49 20.98
N ASP A 264 -2.98 10.30 19.94
CA ASP A 264 -1.78 11.13 19.80
C ASP A 264 -1.78 12.36 20.73
N GLU A 265 -2.84 13.19 20.71
CA GLU A 265 -3.01 14.27 21.68
C GLU A 265 -2.97 13.74 23.12
N GLU A 266 -3.65 12.63 23.39
CA GLU A 266 -3.71 12.02 24.73
C GLU A 266 -2.33 11.57 25.22
N THR A 267 -1.56 10.89 24.36
CA THR A 267 -0.18 10.45 24.65
C THR A 267 0.76 11.63 24.86
N MET A 268 0.65 12.70 24.07
CA MET A 268 1.45 13.91 24.25
C MET A 268 1.15 14.56 25.61
N ASN A 269 -0.13 14.73 25.96
CA ASN A 269 -0.56 15.26 27.25
C ASN A 269 -0.13 14.37 28.43
N TYR A 270 -0.17 13.04 28.28
CA TYR A 270 0.22 12.08 29.32
C TYR A 270 1.72 12.13 29.69
N PHE A 271 2.57 12.48 28.72
CA PHE A 271 4.01 12.69 28.92
C PHE A 271 4.40 14.15 29.17
N GLN A 272 3.45 15.09 29.15
CA GLN A 272 3.72 16.49 29.44
C GLN A 272 4.37 16.65 30.83
N ASP A 273 5.37 17.53 30.91
CA ASP A 273 6.13 17.84 32.13
C ASP A 273 6.84 16.62 32.77
N THR A 274 7.15 15.60 31.96
CA THR A 274 8.00 14.45 32.32
C THR A 274 9.30 14.41 31.52
N ASP A 275 10.22 13.52 31.92
CA ASP A 275 11.48 13.27 31.19
C ASP A 275 11.30 12.49 29.86
N VAL A 276 10.08 12.05 29.53
CA VAL A 276 9.76 11.46 28.21
C VAL A 276 9.50 12.58 27.21
N HIS A 277 10.25 12.61 26.11
CA HIS A 277 10.12 13.67 25.10
C HIS A 277 9.25 13.22 23.92
N CYS A 278 7.93 13.28 24.11
CA CYS A 278 6.96 13.06 23.05
C CYS A 278 6.77 14.32 22.19
N VAL A 279 6.72 14.14 20.87
CA VAL A 279 6.50 15.20 19.88
C VAL A 279 5.44 14.73 18.88
N LEU A 280 4.38 15.54 18.74
CA LEU A 280 3.40 15.40 17.66
C LEU A 280 4.03 15.83 16.34
N CYS A 281 3.96 14.94 15.36
CA CYS A 281 4.72 14.98 14.12
C CYS A 281 3.74 15.16 12.95
N PRO A 282 3.52 16.39 12.44
CA PRO A 282 2.65 16.63 11.29
C PRO A 282 3.25 16.15 9.98
N ARG A 283 2.39 15.65 9.09
CA ARG A 283 2.77 15.24 7.74
C ARG A 283 2.17 16.16 6.68
N ASP A 284 2.95 17.14 6.25
CA ASP A 284 2.66 17.93 5.06
C ASP A 284 3.15 17.18 3.79
N PRO A 285 2.32 17.00 2.74
CA PRO A 285 2.67 16.29 1.50
C PRO A 285 3.29 17.21 0.43
N ASP A 286 3.94 16.61 -0.57
CA ASP A 286 4.60 17.38 -1.65
C ASP A 286 3.74 17.59 -2.91
N ASP A 287 2.86 16.67 -3.32
CA ASP A 287 2.09 16.78 -4.59
C ASP A 287 0.60 16.40 -4.43
N SER A 288 -0.22 17.32 -3.93
CA SER A 288 -1.67 17.16 -3.66
C SER A 288 -2.64 17.76 -4.72
N GLY A 289 -2.11 18.29 -5.83
CA GLY A 289 -2.92 18.71 -6.98
C GLY A 289 -3.07 20.23 -7.15
N SER A 290 -4.32 20.71 -7.15
CA SER A 290 -4.67 22.13 -7.32
C SER A 290 -4.80 22.85 -5.98
N PHE A 291 -4.60 24.17 -5.91
CA PHE A 291 -4.59 24.92 -4.64
C PHE A 291 -5.84 24.70 -3.73
N VAL A 292 -7.02 24.51 -4.33
CA VAL A 292 -8.27 24.22 -3.59
C VAL A 292 -8.28 22.79 -3.01
N GLN A 293 -7.65 21.86 -3.72
CA GLN A 293 -7.51 20.45 -3.40
C GLN A 293 -6.37 20.23 -2.38
N ASP A 294 -5.23 20.91 -2.56
CA ASP A 294 -4.13 21.01 -1.59
C ASP A 294 -4.66 21.39 -0.20
N LEU A 295 -5.57 22.38 -0.13
CA LEU A 295 -6.15 22.87 1.14
C LEU A 295 -7.07 21.84 1.83
N GLN A 296 -7.73 20.96 1.08
CA GLN A 296 -8.60 19.91 1.63
C GLN A 296 -7.83 18.65 2.05
N ILE A 297 -6.60 18.48 1.59
CA ILE A 297 -5.83 17.22 1.68
C ILE A 297 -4.62 17.35 2.62
N SER A 298 -4.13 18.56 2.89
CA SER A 298 -2.95 18.86 3.73
C SER A 298 -3.02 18.35 5.18
N THR A 299 -4.20 17.93 5.65
CA THR A 299 -4.42 17.31 6.97
C THR A 299 -4.52 15.78 6.95
N MET A 300 -4.49 15.13 5.78
CA MET A 300 -4.92 13.72 5.64
C MET A 300 -3.80 12.70 5.49
N PHE A 301 -2.58 13.10 5.15
CA PHE A 301 -1.42 12.20 5.11
C PHE A 301 -0.83 11.99 6.50
N THR A 302 -0.18 10.85 6.73
CA THR A 302 0.31 10.46 8.05
C THR A 302 1.79 10.10 8.11
N HIS A 303 2.35 10.14 9.34
CA HIS A 303 3.60 9.48 9.64
C HIS A 303 3.33 8.03 10.06
N HIS A 304 3.24 7.14 9.07
CA HIS A 304 2.75 5.78 9.27
C HIS A 304 3.81 4.78 9.79
N GLN A 305 5.09 5.17 9.86
CA GLN A 305 6.20 4.35 10.40
C GLN A 305 5.93 3.89 11.84
N LYS A 306 5.93 2.56 12.05
CA LYS A 306 5.96 1.93 13.39
C LYS A 306 7.37 1.44 13.68
N THR A 307 8.05 2.01 14.69
CA THR A 307 9.41 1.60 15.07
C THR A 307 9.66 1.69 16.58
N VAL A 308 10.44 0.77 17.12
CA VAL A 308 11.08 0.91 18.44
C VAL A 308 12.59 0.70 18.27
N ILE A 309 13.41 1.60 18.80
CA ILE A 309 14.88 1.51 18.77
C ILE A 309 15.42 1.66 20.19
N VAL A 310 16.27 0.74 20.63
CA VAL A 310 16.94 0.80 21.94
C VAL A 310 18.42 0.47 21.84
N ASP A 311 19.17 0.86 22.86
CA ASP A 311 20.45 0.21 23.18
C ASP A 311 20.21 -1.12 23.93
N HIS A 312 20.92 -2.17 23.55
CA HIS A 312 20.79 -3.52 24.12
C HIS A 312 22.15 -4.15 24.40
N ASP A 313 22.22 -5.09 25.35
CA ASP A 313 23.42 -5.87 25.64
C ASP A 313 23.92 -6.71 24.45
N MET A 314 25.24 -6.91 24.40
CA MET A 314 25.92 -7.74 23.40
C MET A 314 25.67 -9.24 23.61
N PRO A 315 25.53 -10.04 22.53
CA PRO A 315 25.20 -11.46 22.62
C PRO A 315 26.42 -12.37 22.92
N GLN A 316 27.21 -12.08 23.96
CA GLN A 316 28.16 -13.05 24.55
C GLN A 316 28.63 -12.69 25.96
N SER A 317 28.76 -13.71 26.82
CA SER A 317 29.07 -13.58 28.26
C SER A 317 30.58 -13.36 28.52
N GLY A 318 31.08 -12.18 28.18
CA GLY A 318 32.53 -11.88 28.10
C GLY A 318 33.04 -10.69 28.94
N GLY A 319 32.41 -10.36 30.08
CA GLY A 319 32.93 -9.38 31.06
C GLY A 319 32.89 -7.88 30.67
N GLY A 320 32.77 -7.55 29.38
CA GLY A 320 32.61 -6.16 28.92
C GLY A 320 31.17 -5.66 29.04
N ARG A 321 30.98 -4.43 29.54
CA ARG A 321 29.67 -3.74 29.64
C ARG A 321 29.11 -3.23 28.30
N ARG A 322 29.68 -3.65 27.17
CA ARG A 322 29.40 -3.02 25.87
C ARG A 322 28.04 -3.42 25.29
N ARG A 323 27.41 -2.44 24.64
CA ARG A 323 26.04 -2.47 24.15
C ARG A 323 26.03 -2.18 22.65
N ARG A 324 24.89 -2.39 22.02
CA ARG A 324 24.64 -2.32 20.57
C ARG A 324 23.26 -1.71 20.32
N ILE A 325 22.95 -1.34 19.09
CA ILE A 325 21.59 -0.93 18.73
C ILE A 325 20.74 -2.17 18.40
N LEU A 326 19.47 -2.10 18.79
CA LEU A 326 18.42 -3.07 18.55
C LEU A 326 17.18 -2.31 18.05
N SER A 327 16.60 -2.73 16.93
CA SER A 327 15.49 -2.01 16.29
C SER A 327 14.35 -2.95 15.93
N PHE A 328 13.12 -2.46 15.96
CA PHE A 328 11.89 -3.16 15.60
C PHE A 328 11.17 -2.38 14.49
N VAL A 329 10.66 -3.08 13.47
CA VAL A 329 9.84 -2.50 12.37
C VAL A 329 8.76 -3.49 11.92
N GLY A 330 7.59 -2.99 11.49
CA GLY A 330 6.48 -3.82 11.03
C GLY A 330 5.15 -3.09 10.93
N GLY A 331 4.05 -3.83 10.97
CA GLY A 331 2.69 -3.28 10.96
C GLY A 331 2.16 -2.88 12.34
N LEU A 332 2.52 -3.61 13.41
CA LEU A 332 2.04 -3.32 14.77
C LEU A 332 2.50 -1.94 15.28
N ASP A 333 1.54 -1.06 15.55
CA ASP A 333 1.69 0.12 16.43
C ASP A 333 1.65 -0.31 17.90
N LEU A 334 2.13 0.55 18.80
CA LEU A 334 2.02 0.37 20.26
C LEU A 334 0.76 1.06 20.80
N CYS A 335 -0.41 0.61 20.37
CA CYS A 335 -1.70 1.14 20.83
C CYS A 335 -2.75 0.04 21.05
N ASP A 336 -3.99 0.48 21.31
CA ASP A 336 -5.21 -0.30 21.55
C ASP A 336 -5.48 -1.37 20.47
N GLY A 337 -6.13 -2.49 20.81
CA GLY A 337 -6.58 -3.53 19.87
C GLY A 337 -5.49 -4.37 19.20
N ARG A 338 -4.25 -3.87 19.12
CA ARG A 338 -3.11 -4.52 18.43
C ARG A 338 -2.54 -5.71 19.19
N TYR A 339 -2.92 -5.91 20.45
CA TYR A 339 -2.66 -7.18 21.13
C TYR A 339 -3.63 -8.24 20.61
N ASP A 340 -3.07 -9.31 20.06
CA ASP A 340 -3.79 -10.54 19.76
C ASP A 340 -2.79 -11.72 19.68
N THR A 341 -3.31 -12.89 19.34
CA THR A 341 -2.59 -14.15 19.14
C THR A 341 -3.17 -14.92 17.96
N PRO A 342 -2.45 -15.91 17.39
CA PRO A 342 -2.92 -16.76 16.28
C PRO A 342 -4.23 -17.57 16.52
N PHE A 343 -4.86 -17.47 17.70
CA PHE A 343 -6.22 -17.98 17.94
C PHE A 343 -7.33 -17.00 17.52
N HIS A 344 -7.00 -15.72 17.33
CA HIS A 344 -7.89 -14.62 16.94
C HIS A 344 -9.32 -14.67 17.52
N PRO A 345 -9.47 -14.73 18.85
CA PRO A 345 -10.74 -15.00 19.50
C PRO A 345 -11.73 -13.83 19.38
N LEU A 346 -12.98 -14.17 19.03
CA LEU A 346 -14.07 -13.21 18.85
C LEU A 346 -14.77 -12.85 20.17
N PHE A 347 -14.99 -13.85 21.02
CA PHE A 347 -15.70 -13.73 22.29
C PHE A 347 -14.92 -14.34 23.47
N GLY A 348 -14.14 -15.41 23.22
CA GLY A 348 -13.45 -16.20 24.26
C GLY A 348 -12.29 -15.51 25.03
N THR A 349 -12.19 -14.18 25.00
CA THR A 349 -11.17 -13.37 25.72
C THR A 349 -11.71 -12.04 26.25
N LEU A 350 -13.02 -11.79 26.14
CA LEU A 350 -13.67 -10.54 26.54
C LEU A 350 -13.74 -10.35 28.07
N ASP A 351 -13.53 -11.40 28.84
CA ASP A 351 -13.32 -11.42 30.30
C ASP A 351 -11.83 -11.49 30.70
N GLY A 352 -10.92 -11.45 29.72
CA GLY A 352 -9.48 -11.64 29.90
C GLY A 352 -8.64 -10.56 29.20
N PRO A 353 -7.69 -10.91 28.31
CA PRO A 353 -6.68 -9.97 27.80
C PRO A 353 -7.24 -8.85 26.91
N HIS A 354 -8.53 -8.88 26.56
CA HIS A 354 -9.23 -7.87 25.75
C HIS A 354 -10.37 -7.16 26.50
N HIS A 355 -10.54 -7.37 27.81
CA HIS A 355 -11.60 -6.71 28.58
C HIS A 355 -11.42 -5.18 28.59
N ASP A 356 -10.22 -4.73 28.95
CA ASP A 356 -9.80 -3.32 28.97
C ASP A 356 -9.20 -2.87 27.62
N ASP A 357 -9.37 -3.66 26.55
CA ASP A 357 -8.80 -3.40 25.21
C ASP A 357 -9.69 -3.97 24.10
N PHE A 358 -10.98 -3.61 24.16
CA PHE A 358 -11.99 -4.04 23.21
C PHE A 358 -12.00 -3.14 21.97
N HIS A 359 -11.39 -3.61 20.88
CA HIS A 359 -11.37 -2.92 19.58
C HIS A 359 -12.41 -3.53 18.62
N GLN A 360 -13.33 -2.70 18.11
CA GLN A 360 -14.33 -3.06 17.10
C GLN A 360 -14.88 -1.80 16.39
N PRO A 361 -14.15 -1.24 15.40
CA PRO A 361 -14.50 0.03 14.75
C PRO A 361 -15.65 -0.09 13.73
N ASN A 362 -16.00 -1.30 13.31
CA ASN A 362 -16.97 -1.52 12.22
C ASN A 362 -18.43 -1.28 12.63
N PHE A 363 -18.73 -1.24 13.94
CA PHE A 363 -20.07 -0.96 14.44
C PHE A 363 -20.06 0.30 15.31
N ALA A 364 -20.81 1.33 14.90
CA ALA A 364 -20.81 2.65 15.57
C ALA A 364 -21.34 2.67 17.02
N THR A 365 -21.82 1.54 17.55
CA THR A 365 -22.27 1.36 18.94
C THR A 365 -21.56 0.20 19.65
N ALA A 366 -20.43 -0.28 19.12
CA ALA A 366 -19.63 -1.33 19.72
C ALA A 366 -19.12 -0.93 21.12
N ALA A 367 -19.25 -1.83 22.09
CA ALA A 367 -18.69 -1.67 23.42
C ALA A 367 -18.55 -3.03 24.11
N ILE A 368 -17.54 -3.18 24.98
CA ILE A 368 -17.39 -4.39 25.80
C ILE A 368 -18.68 -4.73 26.58
N ALA A 369 -19.38 -3.71 27.08
CA ALA A 369 -20.67 -3.84 27.78
C ALA A 369 -21.79 -4.46 26.93
N LYS A 370 -21.71 -4.36 25.59
CA LYS A 370 -22.65 -4.98 24.62
C LYS A 370 -22.13 -6.29 24.02
N GLY A 371 -20.90 -6.68 24.37
CA GLY A 371 -20.30 -7.96 24.01
C GLY A 371 -19.65 -7.98 22.62
N GLY A 372 -19.16 -9.16 22.24
CA GLY A 372 -18.47 -9.38 20.97
C GLY A 372 -19.38 -9.41 19.74
N PRO A 373 -18.82 -9.66 18.55
CA PRO A 373 -17.40 -9.98 18.34
C PRO A 373 -16.49 -8.76 18.51
N ARG A 374 -15.31 -8.93 19.13
CA ARG A 374 -14.20 -7.98 18.86
C ARG A 374 -13.77 -8.14 17.41
N GLU A 375 -13.01 -7.17 16.91
CA GLU A 375 -12.23 -7.33 15.67
C GLU A 375 -10.86 -7.92 16.05
N PRO A 376 -10.53 -9.19 15.76
CA PRO A 376 -9.21 -9.77 16.02
C PRO A 376 -8.16 -9.15 15.07
N TRP A 377 -6.89 -9.13 15.47
CA TRP A 377 -5.85 -8.36 14.78
C TRP A 377 -4.68 -9.24 14.33
N HIS A 378 -4.66 -9.64 13.06
CA HIS A 378 -3.56 -10.37 12.42
C HIS A 378 -2.52 -9.40 11.85
N ASP A 379 -1.28 -9.49 12.31
CA ASP A 379 -0.22 -8.56 11.89
C ASP A 379 1.19 -9.16 11.97
N ILE A 380 2.13 -8.57 11.24
CA ILE A 380 3.52 -9.03 11.14
C ILE A 380 4.47 -7.91 11.54
N HIS A 381 5.43 -8.26 12.40
CA HIS A 381 6.48 -7.36 12.84
C HIS A 381 7.82 -8.09 12.85
N CYS A 382 8.93 -7.38 12.95
CA CYS A 382 10.24 -8.00 13.08
C CYS A 382 11.19 -7.20 13.98
N ARG A 383 12.17 -7.91 14.56
CA ARG A 383 13.32 -7.33 15.26
C ARG A 383 14.57 -7.49 14.42
N LEU A 384 15.37 -6.44 14.39
CA LEU A 384 16.54 -6.26 13.54
C LEU A 384 17.78 -6.08 14.41
N GLU A 385 18.78 -6.91 14.15
CA GLU A 385 20.03 -6.98 14.90
C GLU A 385 21.22 -6.95 13.93
N GLY A 386 22.35 -6.38 14.35
CA GLY A 386 23.48 -6.11 13.46
C GLY A 386 23.35 -4.77 12.73
N PRO A 387 24.16 -4.47 11.68
CA PRO A 387 24.34 -3.10 11.19
C PRO A 387 23.05 -2.40 10.74
N VAL A 388 22.05 -3.15 10.25
CA VAL A 388 20.75 -2.61 9.82
C VAL A 388 19.94 -1.97 10.96
N ALA A 389 20.19 -2.35 12.22
CA ALA A 389 19.55 -1.69 13.37
C ALA A 389 19.91 -0.19 13.45
N TRP A 390 21.15 0.16 13.09
CA TRP A 390 21.60 1.55 13.01
C TRP A 390 21.02 2.31 11.81
N ASP A 391 20.59 1.65 10.74
CA ASP A 391 19.89 2.31 9.64
C ASP A 391 18.49 2.79 10.06
N VAL A 392 17.79 2.00 10.89
CA VAL A 392 16.50 2.39 11.50
C VAL A 392 16.70 3.54 12.49
N LEU A 393 17.76 3.49 13.30
CA LEU A 393 18.15 4.60 14.18
C LEU A 393 18.43 5.87 13.36
N TYR A 394 19.20 5.77 12.27
CA TYR A 394 19.49 6.91 11.41
C TYR A 394 18.24 7.50 10.78
N ASN A 395 17.27 6.68 10.35
CA ASN A 395 15.95 7.17 9.93
C ASN A 395 15.24 7.98 11.03
N PHE A 396 15.25 7.50 12.28
CA PHE A 396 14.72 8.27 13.41
C PHE A 396 15.45 9.59 13.59
N GLU A 397 16.80 9.58 13.56
CA GLU A 397 17.59 10.80 13.69
C GLU A 397 17.33 11.80 12.55
N GLN A 398 17.15 11.34 11.31
CA GLN A 398 16.84 12.20 10.16
C GLN A 398 15.47 12.89 10.35
N ARG A 399 14.46 12.17 10.84
CA ARG A 399 13.14 12.74 11.17
C ARG A 399 13.21 13.66 12.38
N TRP A 400 13.90 13.28 13.45
CA TRP A 400 14.03 14.11 14.65
C TRP A 400 14.74 15.43 14.36
N ARG A 401 15.80 15.44 13.55
CA ARG A 401 16.48 16.67 13.10
C ARG A 401 15.62 17.57 12.21
N LYS A 402 14.57 17.03 11.59
CA LYS A 402 13.62 17.78 10.75
C LYS A 402 12.39 18.28 11.52
N GLN A 403 11.83 17.45 12.42
CA GLN A 403 10.50 17.64 13.02
C GLN A 403 10.48 17.54 14.56
N GLY A 404 11.52 17.01 15.21
CA GLY A 404 11.58 16.78 16.67
C GLY A 404 11.85 18.02 17.53
N GLY A 405 12.11 19.18 16.92
CA GLY A 405 12.17 20.51 17.56
C GLY A 405 13.42 20.78 18.42
N LYS A 406 13.70 19.96 19.44
CA LYS A 406 14.84 20.14 20.38
C LYS A 406 16.00 19.23 20.00
N ASP A 407 17.25 19.69 20.08
CA ASP A 407 18.41 18.81 19.91
C ASP A 407 18.61 17.93 21.16
N LEU A 408 18.04 16.72 21.10
CA LEU A 408 18.00 15.76 22.21
C LEU A 408 18.43 14.36 21.78
N LEU A 409 19.02 14.22 20.58
CA LEU A 409 19.60 12.97 20.13
C LEU A 409 20.84 12.61 20.97
N VAL A 410 21.04 11.32 21.19
CA VAL A 410 22.20 10.79 21.91
C VAL A 410 23.40 10.83 20.98
N GLN A 411 24.46 11.53 21.39
CA GLN A 411 25.69 11.62 20.61
C GLN A 411 26.46 10.30 20.71
N LEU A 412 26.18 9.37 19.80
CA LEU A 412 26.78 8.02 19.78
C LEU A 412 28.32 8.01 19.74
N ARG A 413 28.94 9.11 19.32
CA ARG A 413 30.40 9.30 19.36
C ARG A 413 30.94 9.43 20.78
N ASP A 414 30.18 10.06 21.67
CA ASP A 414 30.56 10.30 23.07
C ASP A 414 30.32 9.04 23.91
N LEU A 415 29.46 8.14 23.44
CA LEU A 415 29.23 6.80 24.00
C LEU A 415 30.02 5.69 23.29
N ALA A 416 31.05 6.01 22.50
CA ALA A 416 31.73 5.02 21.66
C ALA A 416 32.42 3.88 22.45
N ASP A 417 32.73 4.07 23.74
CA ASP A 417 33.22 3.00 24.62
C ASP A 417 32.08 2.07 25.09
N ASP A 418 30.90 2.61 25.39
CA ASP A 418 29.73 1.85 25.84
C ASP A 418 28.99 1.18 24.66
N ILE A 419 28.59 1.95 23.65
CA ILE A 419 27.85 1.48 22.47
C ILE A 419 28.81 1.24 21.31
N ILE A 420 28.83 0.03 20.75
CA ILE A 420 29.69 -0.32 19.61
C ILE A 420 29.26 0.40 18.32
N PRO A 421 30.18 0.63 17.35
CA PRO A 421 29.81 1.04 16.00
C PRO A 421 28.98 -0.04 15.28
N PRO A 422 28.31 0.28 14.15
CA PRO A 422 27.51 -0.69 13.40
C PRO A 422 28.30 -1.96 13.05
N SER A 423 27.96 -3.07 13.71
CA SER A 423 28.75 -4.31 13.70
C SER A 423 27.87 -5.54 13.49
N PRO A 424 28.36 -6.58 12.79
CA PRO A 424 27.71 -7.89 12.74
C PRO A 424 27.39 -8.47 14.12
N VAL A 425 26.27 -9.18 14.22
CA VAL A 425 25.91 -10.01 15.39
C VAL A 425 26.12 -11.50 15.12
N MET A 426 26.36 -11.88 13.87
CA MET A 426 26.66 -13.24 13.40
C MET A 426 27.83 -13.22 12.42
N HIS A 427 28.59 -14.32 12.34
CA HIS A 427 29.61 -14.50 11.31
C HIS A 427 28.97 -14.70 9.94
N ALA A 428 29.65 -14.34 8.85
CA ALA A 428 29.09 -14.46 7.49
C ALA A 428 28.96 -15.92 7.03
N GLU A 429 29.67 -16.83 7.71
CA GLU A 429 29.67 -18.28 7.53
C GLU A 429 28.58 -18.97 8.37
N ASP A 430 27.94 -18.26 9.31
CA ASP A 430 26.80 -18.78 10.05
C ASP A 430 25.60 -18.88 9.12
N ARG A 431 24.93 -20.03 9.11
CA ARG A 431 23.74 -20.26 8.27
C ARG A 431 22.57 -19.40 8.72
N GLU A 432 22.49 -19.09 10.02
CA GLU A 432 21.45 -18.22 10.58
C GLU A 432 21.64 -16.74 10.25
N ALA A 433 22.82 -16.32 9.79
CA ALA A 433 23.09 -14.94 9.45
C ALA A 433 22.15 -14.43 8.36
N TRP A 434 21.79 -13.16 8.45
CA TRP A 434 20.94 -12.47 7.48
C TRP A 434 21.72 -11.40 6.71
N ASN A 435 21.39 -11.28 5.43
CA ASN A 435 21.60 -10.06 4.67
C ASN A 435 20.28 -9.30 4.65
N VAL A 436 20.32 -8.03 5.06
CA VAL A 436 19.12 -7.19 5.25
C VAL A 436 19.36 -5.80 4.71
N GLN A 437 18.37 -5.21 4.06
CA GLN A 437 18.40 -3.85 3.54
C GLN A 437 17.17 -3.09 4.05
N LEU A 438 17.35 -1.80 4.36
CA LEU A 438 16.28 -0.94 4.82
C LEU A 438 15.74 -0.09 3.66
N PHE A 439 14.43 0.07 3.62
CA PHE A 439 13.69 0.77 2.57
C PHE A 439 12.68 1.73 3.20
N ARG A 440 12.36 2.82 2.49
CA ARG A 440 11.37 3.81 2.94
C ARG A 440 10.47 4.30 1.81
N SER A 441 9.38 4.94 2.24
CA SER A 441 8.71 6.00 1.51
C SER A 441 8.82 7.25 2.39
N ILE A 442 9.60 8.26 2.01
CA ILE A 442 9.76 9.50 2.80
C ILE A 442 10.37 10.60 1.92
N ASP A 443 10.15 11.88 2.22
CA ASP A 443 10.71 13.00 1.47
C ASP A 443 11.54 13.97 2.34
N GLY A 444 12.17 14.95 1.69
CA GLY A 444 12.94 16.02 2.32
C GLY A 444 12.11 16.95 3.23
N GLY A 445 10.78 16.90 3.17
CA GLY A 445 9.88 17.56 4.11
C GLY A 445 9.81 16.85 5.46
N ALA A 446 9.92 15.52 5.44
CA ALA A 446 9.91 14.65 6.62
C ALA A 446 11.31 14.27 7.15
N ALA A 447 12.35 14.24 6.31
CA ALA A 447 13.70 13.79 6.69
C ALA A 447 14.79 14.81 6.35
N PHE A 448 15.71 15.05 7.28
CA PHE A 448 16.90 15.87 7.07
C PHE A 448 18.06 15.07 6.45
N GLY A 449 18.89 15.71 5.62
CA GLY A 449 20.19 15.16 5.19
C GLY A 449 20.15 14.25 3.96
N PHE A 450 19.17 14.40 3.07
CA PHE A 450 19.26 13.86 1.71
C PHE A 450 20.28 14.66 0.86
N PRO A 451 20.85 14.08 -0.22
CA PRO A 451 21.77 14.79 -1.10
C PRO A 451 21.07 15.84 -1.97
N ASP A 452 21.54 17.10 -1.93
CA ASP A 452 21.06 18.17 -2.80
C ASP A 452 21.54 18.04 -4.27
N ASN A 453 22.59 17.25 -4.51
CA ASN A 453 23.15 17.01 -5.84
C ASN A 453 22.28 16.00 -6.61
N PRO A 454 21.69 16.34 -7.78
CA PRO A 454 20.88 15.41 -8.57
C PRO A 454 21.64 14.14 -9.01
N GLU A 455 22.96 14.19 -9.17
CA GLU A 455 23.75 13.00 -9.50
C GLU A 455 23.82 12.01 -8.33
N ASP A 456 23.97 12.50 -7.10
CA ASP A 456 24.06 11.67 -5.90
C ASP A 456 22.67 11.23 -5.40
N ALA A 457 21.64 12.06 -5.60
CA ALA A 457 20.24 11.68 -5.48
C ALA A 457 19.91 10.48 -6.39
N ALA A 458 20.26 10.55 -7.69
CA ALA A 458 20.01 9.47 -8.64
C ALA A 458 20.79 8.18 -8.30
N LYS A 459 22.02 8.27 -7.77
CA LYS A 459 22.77 7.10 -7.26
C LYS A 459 22.05 6.41 -6.09
N ALA A 460 21.39 7.19 -5.24
CA ALA A 460 20.57 6.72 -4.12
C ALA A 460 19.12 6.36 -4.50
N GLY A 461 18.74 6.44 -5.78
CA GLY A 461 17.39 6.20 -6.28
C GLY A 461 16.35 7.25 -5.89
N LEU A 462 16.79 8.40 -5.37
CA LEU A 462 15.92 9.49 -4.97
C LEU A 462 15.42 10.23 -6.21
N VAL A 463 14.15 10.64 -6.21
CA VAL A 463 13.51 11.34 -7.33
C VAL A 463 13.00 12.72 -6.92
N SER A 464 12.94 13.66 -7.87
CA SER A 464 12.42 15.00 -7.62
C SER A 464 10.89 15.05 -7.64
N GLY A 465 10.31 15.67 -6.63
CA GLY A 465 8.89 15.98 -6.54
C GLY A 465 8.52 17.37 -7.06
N LYS A 466 7.58 18.03 -6.39
CA LYS A 466 7.13 19.41 -6.60
C LYS A 466 8.12 20.40 -6.00
N ASP A 467 8.34 20.28 -4.69
CA ASP A 467 9.19 21.14 -3.88
C ASP A 467 10.17 20.32 -2.97
N GLN A 468 10.02 18.99 -2.87
CA GLN A 468 10.91 18.07 -2.12
C GLN A 468 11.65 17.03 -2.99
N ILE A 469 12.70 16.44 -2.41
CA ILE A 469 13.36 15.20 -2.87
C ILE A 469 12.72 13.98 -2.19
N ILE A 470 12.56 12.87 -2.91
CA ILE A 470 11.72 11.73 -2.51
C ILE A 470 12.52 10.42 -2.48
N ASP A 471 12.52 9.72 -1.35
CA ASP A 471 12.90 8.31 -1.17
C ASP A 471 11.65 7.44 -1.36
N ARG A 472 11.70 6.56 -2.38
CA ARG A 472 10.63 5.65 -2.79
C ARG A 472 11.07 4.18 -2.77
N SER A 473 12.16 3.91 -2.04
CA SER A 473 12.88 2.63 -2.09
C SER A 473 12.06 1.41 -1.65
N ILE A 474 10.93 1.56 -0.94
CA ILE A 474 10.00 0.45 -0.69
C ILE A 474 9.39 -0.07 -1.98
N GLN A 475 8.82 0.81 -2.81
CA GLN A 475 8.22 0.40 -4.08
C GLN A 475 9.26 -0.30 -4.95
N ASP A 476 10.48 0.24 -5.02
CA ASP A 476 11.55 -0.30 -5.85
C ASP A 476 12.07 -1.64 -5.33
N ALA A 477 12.09 -1.85 -4.00
CA ALA A 477 12.40 -3.14 -3.38
C ALA A 477 11.33 -4.20 -3.63
N TYR A 478 10.04 -3.85 -3.56
CA TYR A 478 8.94 -4.74 -3.94
C TYR A 478 9.04 -5.11 -5.43
N ILE A 479 9.26 -4.14 -6.34
CA ILE A 479 9.45 -4.38 -7.78
C ILE A 479 10.61 -5.36 -8.01
N CYS A 480 11.78 -5.13 -7.40
CA CYS A 480 12.93 -6.03 -7.52
C CYS A 480 12.69 -7.43 -6.91
N ALA A 481 11.86 -7.55 -5.88
CA ALA A 481 11.49 -8.82 -5.28
C ALA A 481 10.49 -9.62 -6.15
N ILE A 482 9.48 -8.96 -6.73
CA ILE A 482 8.53 -9.55 -7.68
C ILE A 482 9.28 -10.02 -8.93
N ARG A 483 10.10 -9.15 -9.54
CA ARG A 483 10.84 -9.44 -10.79
C ARG A 483 11.78 -10.63 -10.68
N ARG A 484 12.37 -10.90 -9.51
CA ARG A 484 13.24 -12.08 -9.34
C ARG A 484 12.50 -13.38 -9.05
N ALA A 485 11.23 -13.34 -8.64
CA ALA A 485 10.48 -14.54 -8.26
C ALA A 485 10.48 -15.62 -9.35
N LYS A 486 10.62 -16.89 -8.95
CA LYS A 486 10.75 -18.05 -9.87
C LYS A 486 9.83 -19.22 -9.54
N SER A 487 9.25 -19.26 -8.35
CA SER A 487 8.40 -20.34 -7.87
C SER A 487 7.09 -19.76 -7.37
N PHE A 488 7.15 -18.97 -6.30
CA PHE A 488 5.97 -18.38 -5.69
C PHE A 488 6.25 -17.04 -4.99
N ILE A 489 5.18 -16.30 -4.76
CA ILE A 489 5.10 -15.11 -3.92
C ILE A 489 3.91 -15.32 -2.98
N TYR A 490 4.07 -14.97 -1.71
CA TYR A 490 3.02 -14.95 -0.71
C TYR A 490 2.93 -13.52 -0.16
N ILE A 491 1.79 -12.85 -0.35
CA ILE A 491 1.57 -11.49 0.11
C ILE A 491 0.51 -11.53 1.21
N GLU A 492 0.77 -10.82 2.30
CA GLU A 492 -0.23 -10.42 3.28
C GLU A 492 -0.28 -8.88 3.32
N ASN A 493 -1.43 -8.27 3.00
CA ASN A 493 -1.55 -6.81 3.04
C ASN A 493 -2.93 -6.30 3.46
N GLN A 494 -2.97 -5.20 4.22
CA GLN A 494 -4.21 -4.49 4.59
C GLN A 494 -4.97 -3.94 3.37
N TYR A 495 -4.24 -3.46 2.35
CA TYR A 495 -4.79 -3.01 1.08
C TYR A 495 -3.91 -3.49 -0.06
N PHE A 496 -4.51 -3.98 -1.14
CA PHE A 496 -3.81 -4.07 -2.42
C PHE A 496 -4.70 -3.54 -3.56
N LEU A 497 -4.28 -2.41 -4.12
CA LEU A 497 -4.92 -1.69 -5.22
C LEU A 497 -3.86 -0.92 -6.01
N GLY A 498 -4.13 -0.58 -7.28
CA GLY A 498 -3.33 0.40 -8.03
C GLY A 498 -2.88 -0.04 -9.42
N SER A 499 -1.77 0.54 -9.89
CA SER A 499 -1.38 0.58 -11.32
C SER A 499 -2.53 1.03 -12.24
N SER A 500 -3.22 2.10 -11.84
CA SER A 500 -4.48 2.52 -12.48
C SER A 500 -4.36 2.81 -13.97
N TYR A 501 -3.17 3.18 -14.44
CA TYR A 501 -2.86 3.40 -15.87
C TYR A 501 -3.13 2.18 -16.79
N CYS A 502 -3.34 0.97 -16.24
CA CYS A 502 -3.72 -0.23 -16.99
C CYS A 502 -5.16 -0.72 -16.73
N TRP A 503 -5.97 -0.01 -15.92
CA TRP A 503 -7.38 -0.37 -15.71
C TRP A 503 -8.25 -0.09 -16.94
N LYS A 504 -9.39 -0.79 -17.06
CA LYS A 504 -10.37 -0.57 -18.13
C LYS A 504 -11.08 0.79 -17.97
N ARG A 505 -11.29 1.51 -19.07
CA ARG A 505 -12.09 2.74 -19.18
C ARG A 505 -13.59 2.44 -19.12
N ASP A 506 -14.06 2.06 -17.93
CA ASP A 506 -15.46 1.76 -17.64
C ASP A 506 -15.96 2.60 -16.45
N GLY A 507 -16.78 3.62 -16.70
CA GLY A 507 -17.26 4.57 -15.69
C GLY A 507 -16.22 5.54 -15.11
N ILE A 508 -14.97 5.49 -15.58
CA ILE A 508 -13.82 6.34 -15.18
C ILE A 508 -12.89 6.65 -16.38
N ASP A 509 -12.11 7.73 -16.31
CA ASP A 509 -10.81 7.78 -17.00
C ASP A 509 -9.70 7.40 -16.00
N PRO A 510 -8.96 6.29 -16.19
CA PRO A 510 -7.95 5.84 -15.23
C PRO A 510 -6.75 6.78 -15.05
N ASP A 511 -6.60 7.76 -15.95
CA ASP A 511 -5.61 8.83 -15.84
C ASP A 511 -5.88 9.75 -14.63
N ASP A 512 -7.15 9.97 -14.27
CA ASP A 512 -7.57 10.84 -13.17
C ASP A 512 -7.44 10.17 -11.79
N VAL A 513 -7.15 8.86 -11.74
CA VAL A 513 -7.08 8.08 -10.49
C VAL A 513 -5.77 8.33 -9.73
N GLY A 514 -4.65 8.54 -10.43
CA GLY A 514 -3.36 8.87 -9.81
C GLY A 514 -2.69 7.77 -8.96
N ALA A 515 -3.14 6.51 -9.08
CA ALA A 515 -2.56 5.35 -8.39
C ALA A 515 -1.54 4.61 -9.28
N LEU A 516 -0.42 5.30 -9.57
CA LEU A 516 0.53 4.93 -10.63
C LEU A 516 1.64 3.93 -10.21
N HIS A 517 1.71 3.50 -8.95
CA HIS A 517 2.73 2.56 -8.47
C HIS A 517 2.60 1.21 -9.18
N LEU A 518 3.74 0.59 -9.44
CA LEU A 518 3.81 -0.55 -10.35
C LEU A 518 3.47 -1.89 -9.71
N LEU A 519 3.36 -1.98 -8.38
CA LEU A 519 3.30 -3.30 -7.72
C LEU A 519 2.15 -4.15 -8.24
N PRO A 520 0.92 -3.61 -8.40
CA PRO A 520 -0.14 -4.33 -9.07
C PRO A 520 0.25 -4.78 -10.48
N ARG A 521 0.71 -3.92 -11.41
CA ARG A 521 1.06 -4.30 -12.80
C ARG A 521 2.27 -5.22 -12.95
N GLU A 522 3.29 -5.08 -12.11
CA GLU A 522 4.43 -6.01 -12.02
C GLU A 522 3.97 -7.37 -11.48
N LEU A 523 3.01 -7.35 -10.55
CA LEU A 523 2.34 -8.53 -10.10
C LEU A 523 1.32 -9.06 -11.10
N SER A 524 0.75 -8.27 -12.04
CA SER A 524 -0.63 -8.39 -12.62
C SER A 524 -0.93 -9.62 -13.46
N MET A 525 -0.25 -10.68 -13.15
CA MET A 525 -0.91 -11.89 -12.75
C MET A 525 -1.55 -11.90 -11.32
N LYS A 526 -1.57 -10.85 -10.43
CA LYS A 526 -1.90 -10.88 -8.92
C LYS A 526 -2.35 -9.53 -8.30
N GLU A 527 -3.16 -9.51 -7.20
CA GLU A 527 -4.32 -8.57 -7.01
C GLU A 527 -4.80 -8.13 -5.53
N GLY A 528 -5.75 -7.14 -5.39
CA GLY A 528 -6.88 -6.82 -4.39
C GLY A 528 -6.69 -6.57 -2.84
N ILE A 529 -7.54 -6.07 -1.87
CA ILE A 529 -9.01 -5.78 -1.60
C ILE A 529 -9.35 -4.79 -0.38
N PRO A 530 -10.60 -4.22 -0.20
CA PRO A 530 -11.21 -3.63 1.04
C PRO A 530 -12.82 -3.66 1.15
N ALA A 531 -13.52 -2.75 1.91
CA ALA A 531 -14.97 -2.31 1.84
C ALA A 531 -15.49 -1.24 2.89
N SER A 532 -16.52 -0.40 2.65
CA SER A 532 -17.26 0.50 3.61
C SER A 532 -17.45 1.98 3.15
N GLY A 533 -17.23 3.02 3.98
CA GLY A 533 -17.68 4.41 3.72
C GLY A 533 -17.00 5.10 2.53
N SER A 534 -15.79 5.64 2.75
CA SER A 534 -14.80 5.89 1.68
C SER A 534 -14.39 4.61 0.94
N VAL A 535 -14.68 3.47 1.55
CA VAL A 535 -14.03 2.19 1.32
C VAL A 535 -14.81 1.29 0.33
N GLN A 536 -16.09 1.58 0.04
CA GLN A 536 -16.81 1.08 -1.15
C GLN A 536 -16.16 1.61 -2.44
N ALA A 537 -15.55 2.79 -2.42
CA ALA A 537 -14.75 3.31 -3.53
C ALA A 537 -13.35 2.67 -3.57
N ILE A 538 -12.70 2.44 -2.42
CA ILE A 538 -11.49 1.59 -2.39
C ILE A 538 -11.81 0.18 -2.94
N LEU A 539 -13.04 -0.33 -2.77
CA LEU A 539 -13.50 -1.59 -3.39
C LEU A 539 -13.62 -1.52 -4.91
N ASP A 540 -14.16 -0.45 -5.48
CA ASP A 540 -14.18 -0.35 -6.94
C ASP A 540 -12.74 -0.27 -7.50
N TRP A 541 -11.82 0.39 -6.78
CA TRP A 541 -10.38 0.40 -7.12
C TRP A 541 -9.72 -0.98 -7.01
N GLN A 542 -10.04 -1.77 -5.99
CA GLN A 542 -9.49 -3.14 -5.87
C GLN A 542 -10.07 -4.05 -6.94
N ARG A 543 -11.38 -3.96 -7.21
CA ARG A 543 -12.06 -4.81 -8.18
C ARG A 543 -11.55 -4.51 -9.59
N ARG A 544 -11.31 -3.23 -9.92
CA ARG A 544 -10.61 -2.83 -11.16
C ARG A 544 -9.16 -3.25 -11.18
N THR A 545 -8.51 -3.28 -10.02
CA THR A 545 -7.18 -3.88 -9.85
C THR A 545 -7.29 -5.35 -10.24
N MET A 546 -8.00 -6.21 -9.50
CA MET A 546 -8.28 -7.62 -9.87
C MET A 546 -8.58 -7.85 -11.35
N GLU A 547 -9.59 -7.16 -11.87
CA GLU A 547 -10.13 -7.44 -13.19
C GLU A 547 -9.08 -7.21 -14.30
N MET A 548 -8.13 -6.29 -14.12
CA MET A 548 -6.99 -6.10 -15.02
C MET A 548 -6.10 -7.37 -15.11
N MET A 549 -5.99 -8.13 -14.02
CA MET A 549 -4.90 -9.08 -13.73
C MET A 549 -5.36 -10.52 -13.98
N TYR A 550 -6.59 -10.85 -13.56
CA TYR A 550 -7.32 -11.96 -14.15
C TYR A 550 -7.49 -11.78 -15.66
N SER A 551 -7.72 -10.57 -16.20
CA SER A 551 -7.75 -10.35 -17.66
C SER A 551 -6.39 -10.60 -18.32
N ASP A 552 -5.27 -10.14 -17.74
CA ASP A 552 -3.91 -10.42 -18.25
C ASP A 552 -3.62 -11.94 -18.25
N ILE A 553 -3.97 -12.66 -17.17
CA ILE A 553 -3.79 -14.13 -17.10
C ILE A 553 -4.70 -14.86 -18.08
N ALA A 554 -5.97 -14.49 -18.17
CA ALA A 554 -6.89 -15.13 -19.11
C ALA A 554 -6.38 -15.01 -20.54
N GLN A 555 -5.88 -13.82 -20.93
CA GLN A 555 -5.20 -13.61 -22.20
C GLN A 555 -3.93 -14.47 -22.34
N ALA A 556 -3.11 -14.59 -21.29
CA ALA A 556 -1.90 -15.43 -21.32
C ALA A 556 -2.21 -16.94 -21.44
N ILE A 557 -3.22 -17.44 -20.73
CA ILE A 557 -3.74 -18.82 -20.79
C ILE A 557 -4.24 -19.11 -22.21
N GLN A 558 -5.11 -18.24 -22.74
CA GLN A 558 -5.66 -18.35 -24.09
C GLN A 558 -4.56 -18.30 -25.17
N ALA A 559 -3.61 -17.36 -25.07
CA ALA A 559 -2.49 -17.23 -25.99
C ALA A 559 -1.48 -18.39 -25.93
N LYS A 560 -1.48 -19.18 -24.84
CA LYS A 560 -0.71 -20.42 -24.71
C LYS A 560 -1.50 -21.67 -25.10
N GLY A 561 -2.82 -21.59 -25.25
CA GLY A 561 -3.69 -22.72 -25.56
C GLY A 561 -3.72 -23.79 -24.47
N ILE A 562 -3.54 -23.40 -23.20
CA ILE A 562 -3.53 -24.31 -22.05
C ILE A 562 -4.90 -24.35 -21.36
N ASP A 563 -5.33 -25.54 -20.97
CA ASP A 563 -6.53 -25.73 -20.15
C ASP A 563 -6.18 -25.52 -18.67
N ALA A 564 -6.44 -24.31 -18.18
CA ALA A 564 -6.19 -23.87 -16.81
C ALA A 564 -7.13 -22.73 -16.43
N LYS A 565 -7.43 -22.61 -15.13
CA LYS A 565 -8.23 -21.50 -14.58
C LYS A 565 -7.30 -20.36 -14.15
N PRO A 566 -7.75 -19.08 -14.16
CA PRO A 566 -6.98 -18.01 -13.56
C PRO A 566 -6.68 -18.25 -12.07
N LYS A 567 -7.61 -18.87 -11.32
CA LYS A 567 -7.41 -19.32 -9.92
C LYS A 567 -6.32 -20.39 -9.71
N ASP A 568 -5.76 -20.98 -10.77
CA ASP A 568 -4.64 -21.94 -10.70
C ASP A 568 -3.26 -21.24 -10.62
N TYR A 569 -3.22 -19.93 -10.90
CA TYR A 569 -2.00 -19.11 -10.87
C TYR A 569 -2.03 -18.05 -9.77
N LEU A 570 -3.23 -17.66 -9.35
CA LEU A 570 -3.53 -16.44 -8.63
C LEU A 570 -4.79 -16.66 -7.83
N THR A 571 -4.69 -16.51 -6.52
CA THR A 571 -5.83 -16.68 -5.64
C THR A 571 -5.76 -15.71 -4.47
N PHE A 572 -6.87 -15.64 -3.74
CA PHE A 572 -7.19 -14.62 -2.76
C PHE A 572 -7.90 -15.20 -1.57
N PHE A 573 -7.51 -14.71 -0.39
CA PHE A 573 -8.19 -15.10 0.83
C PHE A 573 -8.34 -13.95 1.82
N CYS A 574 -9.48 -13.96 2.51
CA CYS A 574 -9.68 -13.27 3.78
C CYS A 574 -9.10 -14.12 4.91
N LEU A 575 -8.95 -13.50 6.08
CA LEU A 575 -9.04 -14.21 7.34
C LEU A 575 -10.39 -13.92 8.00
N GLY A 576 -10.97 -14.90 8.66
CA GLY A 576 -12.20 -14.77 9.44
C GLY A 576 -12.33 -15.90 10.45
N ASN A 577 -13.10 -15.66 11.50
CA ASN A 577 -13.33 -16.64 12.56
C ASN A 577 -14.83 -16.86 12.80
N ARG A 578 -15.16 -17.98 13.44
CA ARG A 578 -16.49 -18.28 13.95
C ARG A 578 -16.35 -19.13 15.21
N GLU A 579 -17.04 -18.75 16.28
CA GLU A 579 -16.94 -19.43 17.59
C GLU A 579 -18.30 -19.95 18.05
N ALA A 580 -18.43 -21.27 18.27
CA ALA A 580 -19.57 -21.79 19.01
C ALA A 580 -19.56 -21.23 20.44
N LYS A 581 -20.72 -20.81 20.96
CA LYS A 581 -20.80 -20.21 22.30
C LYS A 581 -20.44 -21.25 23.37
N LYS A 582 -19.45 -20.92 24.20
CA LYS A 582 -18.90 -21.84 25.21
C LYS A 582 -19.48 -21.58 26.60
N SER A 583 -19.47 -22.60 27.45
CA SER A 583 -19.94 -22.49 28.83
C SER A 583 -18.91 -21.72 29.67
N GLY A 584 -19.34 -20.66 30.36
CA GLY A 584 -18.45 -19.77 31.11
C GLY A 584 -17.82 -18.65 30.29
N GLU A 585 -18.25 -18.46 29.05
CA GLU A 585 -17.89 -17.29 28.23
C GLU A 585 -18.48 -15.98 28.79
N TYR A 586 -17.87 -14.84 28.49
CA TYR A 586 -18.33 -13.51 28.90
C TYR A 586 -19.79 -13.25 28.47
N GLU A 587 -20.67 -13.00 29.44
CA GLU A 587 -22.04 -12.55 29.21
C GLU A 587 -22.13 -11.02 29.36
N PRO A 588 -22.47 -10.26 28.30
CA PRO A 588 -22.52 -8.81 28.35
C PRO A 588 -23.72 -8.29 29.18
N PRO A 589 -23.57 -7.19 29.95
CA PRO A 589 -24.66 -6.58 30.71
C PRO A 589 -25.68 -5.82 29.84
N GLU A 590 -25.31 -5.41 28.63
CA GLU A 590 -26.16 -4.74 27.64
C GLU A 590 -26.29 -5.58 26.35
N GLN A 591 -27.14 -5.15 25.41
CA GLN A 591 -27.34 -5.80 24.12
C GLN A 591 -27.03 -4.84 22.96
N ALA A 592 -26.60 -5.39 21.83
CA ALA A 592 -26.52 -4.66 20.57
C ALA A 592 -27.92 -4.24 20.07
N GLU A 593 -27.98 -3.16 19.27
CA GLU A 593 -29.26 -2.61 18.81
C GLU A 593 -30.03 -3.59 17.90
N PRO A 594 -31.38 -3.69 17.99
CA PRO A 594 -32.19 -4.49 17.09
C PRO A 594 -31.90 -4.23 15.60
N ASP A 595 -31.96 -5.29 14.79
CA ASP A 595 -31.75 -5.29 13.33
C ASP A 595 -30.39 -4.75 12.84
N SER A 596 -29.46 -4.42 13.74
CA SER A 596 -28.11 -3.93 13.41
C SER A 596 -27.13 -5.03 12.98
N ASP A 597 -26.14 -4.66 12.16
CA ASP A 597 -25.06 -5.56 11.72
C ASP A 597 -24.25 -6.13 12.90
N TYR A 598 -24.12 -5.35 13.98
CA TYR A 598 -23.52 -5.78 15.25
C TYR A 598 -24.29 -6.94 15.87
N LEU A 599 -25.62 -6.83 15.97
CA LEU A 599 -26.48 -7.88 16.51
C LEU A 599 -26.49 -9.13 15.60
N LYS A 600 -26.48 -8.94 14.27
CA LYS A 600 -26.38 -10.04 13.29
C LYS A 600 -25.06 -10.82 13.47
N ALA A 601 -23.92 -10.13 13.52
CA ALA A 601 -22.60 -10.74 13.72
C ALA A 601 -22.47 -11.42 15.11
N GLN A 602 -23.04 -10.81 16.15
CA GLN A 602 -23.09 -11.38 17.49
C GLN A 602 -23.91 -12.69 17.54
N GLN A 603 -25.08 -12.73 16.87
CA GLN A 603 -25.95 -13.91 16.81
C GLN A 603 -25.40 -15.02 15.91
N ASN A 604 -24.84 -14.66 14.74
CA ASN A 604 -24.22 -15.61 13.82
C ASN A 604 -22.80 -16.03 14.23
N ARG A 605 -22.25 -15.40 15.28
CA ARG A 605 -21.00 -15.75 16.00
C ARG A 605 -19.74 -15.68 15.16
N ARG A 606 -19.73 -14.80 14.15
CA ARG A 606 -18.66 -14.70 13.15
C ARG A 606 -18.20 -13.25 12.98
N PHE A 607 -16.93 -13.09 12.64
CA PHE A 607 -16.39 -11.83 12.16
C PHE A 607 -15.13 -12.09 11.34
N MET A 608 -14.72 -11.11 10.54
CA MET A 608 -13.40 -11.14 9.91
C MET A 608 -12.29 -11.08 10.95
N ILE A 609 -11.10 -11.55 10.58
CA ILE A 609 -9.86 -11.29 11.30
C ILE A 609 -9.14 -10.19 10.53
N TYR A 610 -8.73 -9.14 11.23
CA TYR A 610 -8.19 -7.93 10.62
C TYR A 610 -6.73 -8.15 10.22
N VAL A 611 -6.50 -8.49 8.95
CA VAL A 611 -5.18 -8.50 8.29
C VAL A 611 -4.59 -7.07 8.24
N HIS A 612 -4.03 -6.60 9.35
CA HIS A 612 -3.27 -5.35 9.33
C HIS A 612 -1.87 -5.52 8.72
N THR A 613 -1.39 -6.75 8.53
CA THR A 613 -0.09 -7.08 7.95
C THR A 613 0.33 -6.19 6.76
N LYS A 614 1.63 -5.93 6.64
CA LYS A 614 2.26 -5.45 5.39
C LYS A 614 3.54 -6.24 5.07
N MET A 615 3.37 -7.41 4.46
CA MET A 615 4.44 -8.40 4.30
C MET A 615 4.39 -9.08 2.92
N MET A 616 5.56 -9.45 2.40
CA MET A 616 5.68 -10.29 1.20
C MET A 616 6.86 -11.27 1.30
N ILE A 617 6.59 -12.56 1.12
CA ILE A 617 7.59 -13.63 0.99
C ILE A 617 7.71 -14.05 -0.47
N VAL A 618 8.94 -14.31 -0.93
CA VAL A 618 9.27 -14.76 -2.29
C VAL A 618 10.11 -16.04 -2.21
N ASP A 619 9.66 -17.08 -2.92
CA ASP A 619 10.36 -18.37 -3.13
C ASP A 619 10.85 -19.08 -1.84
N ASP A 620 10.18 -18.86 -0.69
CA ASP A 620 10.60 -19.28 0.66
C ASP A 620 12.00 -18.75 1.09
N GLU A 621 12.66 -17.89 0.28
CA GLU A 621 14.06 -17.44 0.49
C GLU A 621 14.23 -15.95 0.83
N TYR A 622 13.26 -15.10 0.49
CA TYR A 622 13.31 -13.65 0.74
C TYR A 622 12.00 -13.15 1.36
N ILE A 623 12.09 -12.17 2.25
CA ILE A 623 10.92 -11.52 2.89
C ILE A 623 11.08 -9.98 2.89
N ILE A 624 9.94 -9.27 2.80
CA ILE A 624 9.78 -7.85 3.15
C ILE A 624 8.80 -7.75 4.32
N VAL A 625 9.13 -6.96 5.35
CA VAL A 625 8.25 -6.63 6.49
C VAL A 625 8.34 -5.12 6.76
N GLY A 626 7.21 -4.45 6.98
CA GLY A 626 7.21 -3.02 7.28
C GLY A 626 5.82 -2.44 7.55
N SER A 627 5.70 -1.13 7.41
CA SER A 627 4.44 -0.38 7.59
C SER A 627 3.69 -0.12 6.28
N ALA A 628 4.34 -0.29 5.12
CA ALA A 628 3.84 0.15 3.82
C ALA A 628 2.80 -0.79 3.17
N ASN A 629 1.59 -0.28 2.99
CA ASN A 629 0.51 -0.96 2.27
C ASN A 629 0.75 -1.03 0.76
N ILE A 630 0.11 -1.95 0.04
CA ILE A 630 0.14 -1.98 -1.44
C ILE A 630 -0.95 -1.03 -1.98
N ASN A 631 -0.78 0.25 -1.69
CA ASN A 631 -1.57 1.34 -2.26
C ASN A 631 -0.64 2.51 -2.59
N GLN A 632 -1.16 3.51 -3.31
CA GLN A 632 -0.33 4.66 -3.66
C GLN A 632 0.03 5.52 -2.44
N ARG A 633 -0.82 5.64 -1.40
CA ARG A 633 -0.48 6.39 -0.15
C ARG A 633 0.85 5.92 0.43
N SER A 634 1.09 4.61 0.49
CA SER A 634 2.31 4.02 1.05
C SER A 634 3.45 3.86 0.03
N MET A 635 3.15 3.69 -1.27
CA MET A 635 4.16 3.34 -2.30
C MET A 635 4.72 4.54 -3.09
N ASP A 636 4.15 5.73 -2.94
CA ASP A 636 4.51 6.93 -3.71
C ASP A 636 5.87 7.54 -3.32
N GLY A 637 6.19 7.54 -2.01
CA GLY A 637 7.36 8.22 -1.44
C GLY A 637 7.03 9.58 -0.81
N ALA A 638 6.21 10.41 -1.48
CA ALA A 638 5.90 11.78 -1.04
C ALA A 638 4.54 11.93 -0.32
N ARG A 639 3.92 10.81 0.03
CA ARG A 639 2.61 10.71 0.69
C ARG A 639 2.78 10.35 2.15
N ASP A 640 2.37 9.17 2.61
CA ASP A 640 2.67 8.77 3.98
C ASP A 640 4.14 8.41 4.13
N SER A 641 4.71 8.72 5.31
CA SER A 641 6.06 8.25 5.60
C SER A 641 6.01 6.80 6.07
N GLU A 642 6.73 5.91 5.39
CA GLU A 642 6.74 4.46 5.63
C GLU A 642 8.16 3.94 5.85
N ILE A 643 8.27 2.73 6.41
CA ILE A 643 9.52 2.01 6.60
C ILE A 643 9.31 0.51 6.38
N ALA A 644 10.25 -0.16 5.73
CA ALA A 644 10.28 -1.61 5.61
C ALA A 644 11.71 -2.13 5.61
N MET A 645 11.91 -3.31 6.16
CA MET A 645 13.10 -4.12 5.88
C MET A 645 12.80 -5.07 4.72
N GLY A 646 13.84 -5.50 4.02
CA GLY A 646 13.79 -6.72 3.24
C GLY A 646 15.08 -7.51 3.38
N GLY A 647 14.99 -8.84 3.47
CA GLY A 647 16.14 -9.68 3.78
C GLY A 647 15.99 -11.16 3.44
N TYR A 648 17.12 -11.85 3.49
CA TYR A 648 17.27 -13.29 3.26
C TYR A 648 18.42 -13.85 4.10
N GLN A 649 18.40 -15.15 4.33
CA GLN A 649 19.53 -15.86 4.93
C GLN A 649 20.44 -16.45 3.82
N PRO A 650 21.71 -16.02 3.68
CA PRO A 650 22.61 -16.55 2.66
C PRO A 650 22.82 -18.08 2.70
N GLY A 651 22.63 -18.70 3.88
CA GLY A 651 22.73 -20.14 4.10
C GLY A 651 21.51 -20.99 3.73
N HIS A 652 20.39 -20.35 3.29
CA HIS A 652 19.09 -21.03 3.08
C HIS A 652 18.40 -20.61 1.76
N LEU A 653 19.17 -20.38 0.69
CA LEU A 653 18.64 -19.93 -0.61
C LEU A 653 18.04 -21.06 -1.46
N ALA A 654 16.95 -20.75 -2.17
CA ALA A 654 16.22 -21.61 -3.09
C ALA A 654 16.94 -21.82 -4.45
N THR A 655 18.28 -21.97 -4.44
CA THR A 655 19.11 -21.92 -5.65
C THR A 655 19.39 -23.31 -6.27
N SER A 656 19.60 -24.33 -5.43
CA SER A 656 19.89 -25.71 -5.84
C SER A 656 19.03 -26.76 -5.12
N ARG A 657 18.30 -26.32 -4.10
CA ARG A 657 17.29 -27.05 -3.31
C ARG A 657 16.24 -26.03 -2.85
N PRO A 658 15.04 -26.44 -2.39
CA PRO A 658 14.08 -25.51 -1.80
C PRO A 658 14.67 -24.77 -0.59
N ALA A 659 14.27 -23.50 -0.39
CA ALA A 659 14.63 -22.77 0.82
C ALA A 659 13.89 -23.34 2.05
N ARG A 660 14.62 -23.51 3.15
CA ARG A 660 14.18 -24.19 4.38
C ARG A 660 14.82 -23.58 5.62
N GLY A 661 15.01 -22.27 5.60
CA GLY A 661 15.45 -21.45 6.75
C GLY A 661 14.26 -20.79 7.45
N GLN A 662 14.53 -19.72 8.19
CA GLN A 662 13.54 -18.99 8.99
C GLN A 662 12.37 -18.43 8.17
N VAL A 663 12.62 -17.97 6.94
CA VAL A 663 11.54 -17.48 6.04
C VAL A 663 10.54 -18.60 5.70
N HIS A 664 11.03 -19.80 5.38
CA HIS A 664 10.18 -20.98 5.19
C HIS A 664 9.45 -21.38 6.48
N GLY A 665 10.16 -21.39 7.61
CA GLY A 665 9.58 -21.72 8.93
C GLY A 665 8.39 -20.81 9.26
N PHE A 666 8.60 -19.51 9.11
CA PHE A 666 7.58 -18.47 9.30
C PHE A 666 6.38 -18.63 8.34
N ARG A 667 6.66 -18.89 7.06
CA ARG A 667 5.61 -19.08 6.03
C ARG A 667 4.81 -20.37 6.25
N MET A 668 5.41 -21.43 6.79
CA MET A 668 4.67 -22.62 7.26
C MET A 668 3.88 -22.34 8.55
N ALA A 669 4.36 -21.48 9.46
CA ALA A 669 3.70 -21.12 10.71
C ALA A 669 2.43 -20.28 10.49
N LEU A 670 2.50 -19.28 9.59
CA LEU A 670 1.33 -18.52 9.13
C LEU A 670 0.32 -19.43 8.41
N TRP A 671 0.79 -20.31 7.53
CA TRP A 671 -0.10 -21.24 6.85
C TRP A 671 -0.76 -22.24 7.80
N TYR A 672 -0.11 -22.63 8.90
CA TYR A 672 -0.70 -23.49 9.91
C TYR A 672 -1.85 -22.81 10.67
N GLU A 673 -1.67 -21.54 11.06
CA GLU A 673 -2.74 -20.71 11.63
C GLU A 673 -3.91 -20.59 10.64
N HIS A 674 -3.62 -20.10 9.44
CA HIS A 674 -4.65 -19.79 8.44
C HIS A 674 -5.41 -21.04 7.97
N LEU A 675 -4.74 -22.19 7.86
CA LEU A 675 -5.36 -23.43 7.36
C LEU A 675 -5.81 -24.39 8.46
N GLY A 676 -5.42 -24.14 9.73
CA GLY A 676 -5.66 -25.01 10.89
C GLY A 676 -4.93 -26.36 10.85
N MET A 677 -4.05 -26.59 9.87
CA MET A 677 -3.34 -27.86 9.70
C MET A 677 -2.04 -27.75 8.90
N MET A 678 -1.19 -28.76 9.05
CA MET A 678 0.04 -28.95 8.27
C MET A 678 -0.19 -29.97 7.15
N ASP A 679 0.49 -29.81 6.02
CA ASP A 679 0.44 -30.74 4.90
C ASP A 679 1.73 -30.78 4.08
N GLU A 680 1.99 -31.88 3.36
CA GLU A 680 3.16 -32.01 2.48
C GLU A 680 3.05 -31.11 1.23
N ALA A 681 1.84 -30.85 0.71
CA ALA A 681 1.66 -29.95 -0.43
C ALA A 681 2.13 -28.52 -0.12
N PHE A 682 1.92 -28.05 1.12
CA PHE A 682 2.29 -26.70 1.58
C PHE A 682 3.80 -26.45 1.63
N GLN A 683 4.61 -27.51 1.47
CA GLN A 683 6.05 -27.39 1.28
C GLN A 683 6.45 -26.93 -0.14
N ARG A 684 5.50 -26.92 -1.09
CA ARG A 684 5.69 -26.52 -2.50
C ARG A 684 4.54 -25.60 -2.96
N PRO A 685 4.48 -24.34 -2.49
CA PRO A 685 3.40 -23.40 -2.87
C PRO A 685 3.27 -23.17 -4.39
N GLU A 686 4.35 -23.40 -5.15
CA GLU A 686 4.38 -23.33 -6.61
C GLU A 686 3.76 -24.55 -7.33
N SER A 687 3.30 -25.55 -6.58
CA SER A 687 2.65 -26.75 -7.14
C SER A 687 1.15 -26.56 -7.31
N LEU A 688 0.59 -27.09 -8.40
CA LEU A 688 -0.86 -27.02 -8.66
C LEU A 688 -1.66 -27.78 -7.60
N GLU A 689 -1.10 -28.89 -7.09
CA GLU A 689 -1.61 -29.63 -5.93
C GLU A 689 -1.81 -28.72 -4.72
N CYS A 690 -0.82 -27.90 -4.38
CA CYS A 690 -0.91 -26.95 -3.28
C CYS A 690 -1.97 -25.87 -3.54
N VAL A 691 -1.97 -25.24 -4.71
CA VAL A 691 -2.95 -24.18 -5.05
C VAL A 691 -4.39 -24.73 -5.00
N HIS A 692 -4.64 -25.90 -5.59
CA HIS A 692 -5.95 -26.56 -5.54
C HIS A 692 -6.37 -26.94 -4.11
N LYS A 693 -5.43 -27.42 -3.29
CA LYS A 693 -5.72 -27.81 -1.91
C LYS A 693 -6.03 -26.62 -1.01
N VAL A 694 -5.27 -25.53 -1.13
CA VAL A 694 -5.53 -24.28 -0.38
C VAL A 694 -6.85 -23.66 -0.84
N ASN A 695 -7.11 -23.56 -2.15
CA ASN A 695 -8.39 -23.07 -2.67
C ASN A 695 -9.58 -23.92 -2.14
N ALA A 696 -9.51 -25.25 -2.23
CA ALA A 696 -10.57 -26.15 -1.76
C ALA A 696 -10.68 -26.31 -0.22
N MET A 697 -9.76 -25.69 0.53
CA MET A 697 -9.92 -25.48 1.97
C MET A 697 -10.58 -24.12 2.22
N ALA A 698 -10.13 -23.06 1.57
CA ALA A 698 -10.64 -21.72 1.78
C ALA A 698 -12.06 -21.50 1.23
N GLU A 699 -12.44 -22.19 0.16
CA GLU A 699 -13.82 -22.26 -0.34
C GLU A 699 -14.72 -22.97 0.69
N ARG A 700 -14.24 -24.05 1.32
CA ARG A 700 -14.97 -24.78 2.38
C ARG A 700 -15.08 -23.99 3.68
N TYR A 701 -14.04 -23.24 4.05
CA TYR A 701 -14.08 -22.38 5.24
C TYR A 701 -14.99 -21.16 5.00
N TRP A 702 -15.04 -20.63 3.77
CA TRP A 702 -16.07 -19.66 3.37
C TRP A 702 -17.49 -20.24 3.54
N ASP A 703 -17.76 -21.46 3.07
CA ASP A 703 -19.08 -22.11 3.26
C ASP A 703 -19.46 -22.21 4.75
N LEU A 704 -18.51 -22.61 5.61
CA LEU A 704 -18.71 -22.70 7.06
C LEU A 704 -18.86 -21.35 7.77
N TYR A 705 -18.19 -20.31 7.27
CA TYR A 705 -18.31 -18.94 7.75
C TYR A 705 -19.67 -18.34 7.34
N ALA A 706 -20.08 -18.52 6.08
CA ALA A 706 -21.28 -17.93 5.50
C ALA A 706 -22.59 -18.63 5.92
N ALA A 707 -22.57 -19.92 6.27
CA ALA A 707 -23.75 -20.69 6.66
C ALA A 707 -24.55 -20.09 7.84
N ASP A 708 -25.85 -20.35 7.90
CA ASP A 708 -26.71 -19.98 9.02
C ASP A 708 -26.41 -20.82 10.27
N GLY A 709 -26.48 -20.21 11.46
CA GLY A 709 -26.42 -20.91 12.74
C GLY A 709 -25.00 -21.21 13.28
N PRO A 710 -24.72 -20.98 14.57
CA PRO A 710 -23.38 -21.13 15.15
C PRO A 710 -23.13 -22.54 15.73
N GLU A 711 -23.19 -23.58 14.89
CA GLU A 711 -23.09 -24.98 15.37
C GLU A 711 -21.68 -25.44 15.78
N ARG A 712 -20.61 -24.76 15.32
CA ARG A 712 -19.21 -25.15 15.56
C ARG A 712 -18.23 -23.99 15.39
N ASP A 713 -17.06 -24.14 16.01
CA ASP A 713 -15.88 -23.33 15.72
C ASP A 713 -15.43 -23.52 14.26
N LEU A 714 -14.81 -22.49 13.68
CA LEU A 714 -14.22 -22.57 12.34
C LEU A 714 -12.90 -23.39 12.39
N PRO A 715 -12.64 -24.36 11.48
CA PRO A 715 -11.45 -25.21 11.57
C PRO A 715 -10.11 -24.55 11.19
N GLY A 716 -10.14 -23.29 10.75
CA GLY A 716 -9.00 -22.52 10.23
C GLY A 716 -9.50 -21.23 9.58
N HIS A 717 -8.68 -20.18 9.58
CA HIS A 717 -9.13 -18.81 9.31
C HIS A 717 -9.23 -18.40 7.84
N LEU A 718 -8.55 -19.11 6.93
CA LEU A 718 -8.42 -18.72 5.52
C LEU A 718 -9.74 -18.90 4.75
N LEU A 719 -10.41 -17.81 4.37
CA LEU A 719 -11.65 -17.83 3.57
C LEU A 719 -11.34 -17.45 2.13
N THR A 720 -11.91 -18.10 1.10
CA THR A 720 -11.81 -17.55 -0.27
C THR A 720 -12.43 -16.15 -0.26
N TYR A 721 -11.77 -15.16 -0.88
CA TYR A 721 -12.42 -13.85 -1.00
C TYR A 721 -13.69 -14.01 -1.87
N PRO A 722 -14.87 -13.48 -1.45
CA PRO A 722 -16.16 -13.84 -2.05
C PRO A 722 -16.48 -13.19 -3.40
N VAL A 723 -15.59 -13.34 -4.37
CA VAL A 723 -15.81 -13.03 -5.80
C VAL A 723 -15.68 -14.27 -6.67
N SER A 724 -16.43 -14.27 -7.77
CA SER A 724 -16.34 -15.23 -8.86
C SER A 724 -15.49 -14.68 -10.00
N VAL A 725 -14.72 -15.54 -10.65
CA VAL A 725 -13.74 -15.20 -11.70
C VAL A 725 -14.08 -15.99 -12.96
N THR A 726 -14.35 -15.29 -14.05
CA THR A 726 -14.72 -15.91 -15.33
C THR A 726 -13.49 -16.28 -16.18
N GLY A 727 -13.67 -17.10 -17.22
CA GLY A 727 -12.58 -17.59 -18.08
C GLY A 727 -11.92 -16.55 -18.99
N ASP A 728 -12.54 -15.37 -19.14
CA ASP A 728 -11.98 -14.15 -19.76
C ASP A 728 -11.33 -13.21 -18.74
N GLY A 729 -11.43 -13.51 -17.44
CA GLY A 729 -10.82 -12.74 -16.36
C GLY A 729 -11.66 -11.60 -15.80
N SER A 730 -12.98 -11.61 -16.04
CA SER A 730 -13.91 -10.66 -15.44
C SER A 730 -14.27 -11.05 -13.99
N VAL A 731 -14.39 -10.05 -13.12
CA VAL A 731 -14.64 -10.21 -11.67
C VAL A 731 -16.11 -9.96 -11.37
N THR A 732 -16.75 -10.91 -10.70
CA THR A 732 -18.21 -10.97 -10.50
C THR A 732 -18.56 -11.35 -9.06
N GLN A 733 -19.81 -11.14 -8.65
CA GLN A 733 -20.30 -11.62 -7.34
C GLN A 733 -20.30 -13.16 -7.29
N LEU A 734 -20.13 -13.75 -6.10
CA LEU A 734 -20.48 -15.16 -5.91
C LEU A 734 -22.02 -15.32 -6.03
N PRO A 735 -22.54 -16.42 -6.60
CA PRO A 735 -23.97 -16.64 -6.73
C PRO A 735 -24.69 -16.59 -5.37
N GLY A 736 -25.63 -15.64 -5.22
CA GLY A 736 -26.37 -15.42 -3.98
C GLY A 736 -25.67 -14.55 -2.94
N VAL A 737 -24.46 -14.03 -3.21
CA VAL A 737 -23.67 -13.23 -2.28
C VAL A 737 -23.39 -11.84 -2.84
N GLU A 738 -24.33 -10.91 -2.65
CA GLU A 738 -24.14 -9.49 -3.01
C GLU A 738 -23.39 -8.71 -1.92
N PHE A 739 -23.71 -8.98 -0.65
CA PHE A 739 -23.20 -8.28 0.54
C PHE A 739 -22.29 -9.17 1.36
N PHE A 740 -21.39 -8.58 2.16
CA PHE A 740 -20.66 -9.35 3.17
C PHE A 740 -21.64 -9.91 4.21
N PRO A 741 -21.45 -11.15 4.69
CA PRO A 741 -22.31 -11.75 5.71
C PRO A 741 -22.51 -10.83 6.91
N ASP A 742 -23.75 -10.79 7.42
CA ASP A 742 -24.21 -9.90 8.50
C ASP A 742 -24.24 -8.40 8.19
N THR A 743 -24.05 -7.97 6.93
CA THR A 743 -24.04 -6.54 6.55
C THR A 743 -24.90 -6.19 5.32
N GLU A 744 -25.12 -4.90 5.10
CA GLU A 744 -25.60 -4.33 3.82
C GLU A 744 -24.45 -3.77 2.95
N ALA A 745 -23.18 -4.13 3.24
CA ALA A 745 -22.01 -3.66 2.48
C ALA A 745 -21.74 -4.55 1.25
N ARG A 746 -21.85 -3.99 0.04
CA ARG A 746 -21.68 -4.74 -1.23
C ARG A 746 -20.24 -5.20 -1.43
N ILE A 747 -20.04 -6.46 -1.83
CA ILE A 747 -18.70 -7.06 -2.00
C ILE A 747 -17.93 -6.48 -3.19
N LEU A 748 -18.61 -6.04 -4.26
CA LEU A 748 -17.94 -5.44 -5.43
C LEU A 748 -17.71 -3.93 -5.32
N GLY A 749 -18.24 -3.28 -4.27
CA GLY A 749 -18.08 -1.85 -4.06
C GLY A 749 -19.11 -0.97 -4.74
N GLY A 750 -18.77 0.31 -4.72
CA GLY A 750 -19.49 1.39 -5.38
C GLY A 750 -18.57 2.59 -5.51
N LYS A 751 -18.41 3.11 -6.73
CA LYS A 751 -17.72 4.37 -6.99
C LYS A 751 -18.38 5.48 -6.17
N SER A 752 -17.58 6.29 -5.46
CA SER A 752 -18.09 7.49 -4.80
C SER A 752 -18.11 8.65 -5.79
N ASP A 753 -19.26 9.32 -5.92
CA ASP A 753 -19.37 10.58 -6.67
C ASP A 753 -19.03 11.82 -5.80
N TYR A 754 -18.79 11.63 -4.50
CA TYR A 754 -18.51 12.70 -3.53
C TYR A 754 -17.05 12.74 -3.07
N LEU A 755 -16.37 11.60 -3.02
CA LEU A 755 -14.98 11.49 -2.55
C LEU A 755 -14.04 11.26 -3.75
N PRO A 756 -13.18 12.22 -4.13
CA PRO A 756 -12.32 12.09 -5.30
C PRO A 756 -11.29 10.95 -5.16
N PRO A 757 -10.70 10.44 -6.25
CA PRO A 757 -9.70 9.37 -6.21
C PRO A 757 -8.47 9.69 -5.34
N ILE A 758 -8.16 10.99 -5.21
CA ILE A 758 -7.11 11.52 -4.32
C ILE A 758 -7.42 11.35 -2.82
N LEU A 759 -8.65 10.94 -2.49
CA LEU A 759 -9.08 10.53 -1.15
C LEU A 759 -9.37 9.02 -1.11
N THR A 760 -10.02 8.47 -2.14
CA THR A 760 -10.46 7.07 -2.11
C THR A 760 -9.44 6.05 -2.59
N THR A 761 -8.22 6.44 -3.00
CA THR A 761 -7.05 5.52 -2.93
C THR A 761 -6.19 5.78 -1.68
N PHE A 762 -6.76 6.48 -0.67
CA PHE A 762 -6.04 7.07 0.46
C PHE A 762 -6.74 7.02 1.85
N LEU A 763 -8.04 6.72 2.04
CA LEU A 763 -8.72 7.01 3.33
C LEU A 763 -9.46 5.87 4.04
N CYS A 764 -9.07 5.65 5.31
CA CYS A 764 -9.75 4.93 6.39
C CYS A 764 -9.93 3.40 6.25
N GLN A 765 -10.11 2.75 7.41
CA GLN A 765 -10.09 1.30 7.59
C GLN A 765 -11.08 0.56 6.68
N ALA A 766 -10.54 -0.44 6.00
CA ALA A 766 -11.30 -1.48 5.34
C ALA A 766 -11.43 -2.74 6.21
N PRO A 767 -12.45 -3.61 5.99
CA PRO A 767 -12.26 -5.04 6.13
C PRO A 767 -11.07 -5.43 5.24
N PRO A 768 -9.94 -5.76 5.85
CA PRO A 768 -8.67 -5.76 5.16
C PRO A 768 -8.46 -7.11 4.51
N LEU A 769 -7.83 -7.09 3.35
CA LEU A 769 -7.65 -8.29 2.59
C LEU A 769 -6.53 -8.11 1.57
N THR A 770 -5.51 -8.92 1.76
CA THR A 770 -5.12 -9.93 0.78
C THR A 770 -4.14 -10.87 1.42
N VAL A 771 -4.53 -12.13 1.58
CA VAL A 771 -3.58 -13.23 1.41
C VAL A 771 -3.60 -13.61 -0.07
N SER A 772 -2.52 -13.40 -0.81
CA SER A 772 -2.42 -13.86 -2.20
C SER A 772 -1.29 -14.87 -2.38
N ILE A 773 -1.63 -15.99 -3.01
CA ILE A 773 -0.65 -16.99 -3.48
C ILE A 773 -0.42 -16.81 -4.97
N SER A 774 0.84 -16.60 -5.29
CA SER A 774 1.40 -16.47 -6.63
C SER A 774 2.04 -17.77 -7.08
N ARG A 775 1.70 -18.24 -8.28
CA ARG A 775 2.49 -19.24 -9.00
C ARG A 775 3.13 -18.63 -10.23
N ALA A 776 4.45 -18.82 -10.40
CA ALA A 776 5.19 -18.34 -11.56
C ALA A 776 4.96 -19.20 -12.82
N ILE A 777 4.84 -18.57 -14.00
CA ILE A 777 4.75 -19.25 -15.30
C ILE A 777 6.16 -19.55 -15.86
N CYS A 778 6.93 -20.38 -15.14
CA CYS A 778 8.24 -20.84 -15.61
C CYS A 778 8.08 -21.97 -16.65
N GLY A 779 7.81 -21.58 -17.90
CA GLY A 779 7.31 -22.52 -18.93
C GLY A 779 7.80 -22.34 -20.38
N ALA A 780 8.84 -21.55 -20.66
CA ALA A 780 9.62 -21.62 -21.91
C ALA A 780 10.89 -20.76 -21.85
N SER A 781 12.03 -21.29 -22.29
CA SER A 781 13.08 -20.44 -22.87
C SER A 781 12.57 -19.88 -24.20
N PRO A 782 12.85 -18.62 -24.57
CA PRO A 782 12.61 -18.18 -25.94
C PRO A 782 13.44 -19.06 -26.90
N PRO A 783 12.90 -19.44 -28.07
CA PRO A 783 13.70 -20.13 -29.07
C PRO A 783 14.89 -19.25 -29.47
N GLN A 784 16.08 -19.83 -29.61
CA GLN A 784 17.20 -19.09 -30.18
C GLN A 784 16.82 -18.60 -31.59
N PRO A 785 17.17 -17.35 -31.96
CA PRO A 785 16.85 -16.82 -33.27
C PRO A 785 17.67 -17.56 -34.35
N SER A 786 17.06 -18.59 -34.94
CA SER A 786 17.57 -19.18 -36.18
C SER A 786 17.49 -18.12 -37.28
N GLU A 787 18.60 -17.82 -37.93
CA GLU A 787 18.65 -16.81 -38.98
C GLU A 787 17.61 -17.06 -40.08
N LYS A 788 17.04 -15.96 -40.62
CA LYS A 788 16.16 -15.89 -41.81
C LYS A 788 14.69 -16.28 -41.59
N SER A 789 13.94 -15.40 -40.93
CA SER A 789 12.59 -15.04 -41.38
C SER A 789 12.40 -13.53 -41.32
N SER A 790 11.93 -12.94 -42.42
CA SER A 790 11.85 -11.49 -42.60
C SER A 790 10.49 -10.92 -42.17
N ILE A 791 10.53 -9.83 -41.40
CA ILE A 791 9.60 -8.69 -41.39
C ILE A 791 8.18 -8.96 -41.92
N GLN A 792 7.19 -8.96 -41.03
CA GLN A 792 5.91 -8.29 -41.29
C GLN A 792 5.28 -7.80 -39.98
N ALA A 793 5.00 -6.51 -39.90
CA ALA A 793 4.34 -5.88 -38.76
C ALA A 793 2.84 -5.76 -39.04
N PHE A 794 2.00 -6.15 -38.08
CA PHE A 794 0.56 -6.00 -38.19
C PHE A 794 0.10 -4.64 -37.65
N ALA A 795 -0.17 -3.71 -38.56
CA ALA A 795 -1.00 -2.54 -38.29
C ALA A 795 -2.47 -2.89 -38.56
N PHE A 796 -3.37 -2.44 -37.70
CA PHE A 796 -4.82 -2.57 -37.94
C PHE A 796 -5.26 -1.64 -39.08
N GLY A 797 -6.04 -2.17 -40.03
CA GLY A 797 -6.65 -1.41 -41.11
C GLY A 797 -7.91 -2.10 -41.63
N PHE A 798 -9.00 -1.34 -41.75
CA PHE A 798 -10.30 -1.83 -42.25
C PHE A 798 -10.27 -2.03 -43.78
N ALA A 799 -10.58 -3.24 -44.24
CA ALA A 799 -11.25 -3.51 -45.53
C ALA A 799 -11.73 -4.97 -45.59
N PHE A 800 -12.87 -5.23 -46.25
CA PHE A 800 -13.38 -6.56 -46.56
C PHE A 800 -13.97 -6.54 -47.98
N LEU A 801 -13.88 -7.67 -48.70
CA LEU A 801 -14.47 -7.91 -50.04
C LEU A 801 -13.75 -7.13 -51.18
N ASN A 802 -13.66 -7.62 -52.43
CA ASN A 802 -14.16 -8.86 -53.03
C ASN A 802 -13.37 -9.22 -54.32
N LEU A 803 -13.24 -10.53 -54.64
CA LEU A 803 -13.12 -11.13 -56.00
C LEU A 803 -11.96 -10.65 -56.93
N GLU A 804 -11.42 -11.37 -57.93
CA GLU A 804 -11.78 -12.67 -58.54
C GLU A 804 -10.56 -13.34 -59.26
N TYR A 805 -10.70 -14.64 -59.59
CA TYR A 805 -10.15 -15.36 -60.76
C TYR A 805 -8.63 -15.65 -60.99
N ARG A 806 -8.37 -16.98 -61.03
CA ARG A 806 -7.81 -17.80 -62.15
C ARG A 806 -6.36 -18.37 -62.12
N LYS A 807 -6.35 -19.68 -62.47
CA LYS A 807 -5.29 -20.54 -63.07
C LYS A 807 -4.28 -21.28 -62.17
N THR A 808 -4.46 -22.61 -62.18
CA THR A 808 -3.54 -23.73 -61.91
C THR A 808 -2.65 -23.99 -63.17
N PRO A 809 -1.77 -25.04 -63.28
CA PRO A 809 -1.56 -26.20 -62.40
C PRO A 809 -0.10 -26.72 -62.20
N SER A 810 0.00 -27.87 -61.50
CA SER A 810 1.11 -28.85 -61.48
C SER A 810 2.29 -28.56 -60.51
N ARG A 811 2.99 -29.57 -59.97
CA ARG A 811 2.99 -31.05 -60.19
C ARG A 811 2.86 -31.83 -58.87
N ALA A 812 2.47 -33.10 -58.95
CA ALA A 812 2.48 -34.07 -57.86
C ALA A 812 3.21 -35.38 -58.26
N ARG A 813 3.78 -36.12 -57.28
CA ARG A 813 4.01 -37.59 -57.33
C ARG A 813 3.98 -38.21 -55.90
N PRO A 814 3.63 -39.52 -55.75
CA PRO A 814 2.90 -40.00 -54.54
C PRO A 814 3.30 -41.41 -54.00
N VAL A 815 2.46 -42.01 -53.12
CA VAL A 815 2.34 -43.47 -52.77
C VAL A 815 3.41 -44.03 -51.80
N PRO A 816 3.20 -45.11 -50.97
CA PRO A 816 2.00 -45.86 -50.49
C PRO A 816 1.82 -45.81 -48.93
N ALA A 817 1.09 -46.71 -48.23
CA ALA A 817 -0.34 -47.10 -48.29
C ALA A 817 -0.68 -48.20 -47.22
N GLY A 818 -1.88 -48.14 -46.62
CA GLY A 818 -2.50 -49.16 -45.75
C GLY A 818 -3.76 -48.55 -45.09
N LYS A 819 -5.00 -49.02 -45.32
CA LYS A 819 -5.65 -50.28 -44.90
C LYS A 819 -5.89 -50.34 -43.38
N ASP A 820 -7.10 -50.63 -42.87
CA ASP A 820 -8.23 -51.38 -43.45
C ASP A 820 -9.59 -50.63 -43.56
N TRP A 821 -10.64 -51.32 -44.02
CA TRP A 821 -12.03 -50.86 -44.23
C TRP A 821 -13.06 -51.93 -43.80
N LEU A 822 -14.18 -51.52 -43.19
CA LEU A 822 -15.50 -52.19 -43.28
C LEU A 822 -16.62 -51.21 -42.86
N VAL A 823 -17.35 -50.58 -43.80
CA VAL A 823 -18.73 -50.93 -44.23
C VAL A 823 -19.73 -50.99 -43.05
N MET A 824 -20.62 -50.02 -42.74
CA MET A 824 -21.56 -49.15 -43.50
C MET A 824 -23.02 -49.68 -43.50
N LYS A 825 -23.98 -48.85 -43.05
CA LYS A 825 -25.37 -48.85 -43.55
C LYS A 825 -26.09 -47.50 -43.32
N LEU A 826 -26.82 -47.07 -44.36
CA LEU A 826 -27.75 -45.92 -44.46
C LEU A 826 -29.21 -46.47 -44.54
N PRO A 827 -30.33 -45.70 -44.67
CA PRO A 827 -30.54 -44.30 -45.14
C PRO A 827 -31.46 -43.46 -44.18
N SER A 828 -32.09 -42.30 -44.48
CA SER A 828 -32.42 -41.52 -45.71
C SER A 828 -32.56 -40.01 -45.34
N ALA A 829 -32.25 -39.01 -46.20
CA ALA A 829 -33.08 -38.38 -47.26
C ALA A 829 -34.43 -37.78 -46.79
N PHE A 830 -34.92 -36.58 -47.21
CA PHE A 830 -34.49 -35.63 -48.25
C PHE A 830 -35.12 -34.20 -48.04
N ILE A 831 -34.75 -33.24 -48.91
CA ILE A 831 -35.33 -31.92 -49.31
C ILE A 831 -36.80 -31.61 -48.87
N GLY A 832 -37.28 -30.38 -48.55
CA GLY A 832 -36.71 -29.00 -48.55
C GLY A 832 -37.45 -28.00 -49.48
N GLU A 833 -37.85 -26.78 -49.05
CA GLU A 833 -38.35 -25.72 -49.95
C GLU A 833 -38.34 -24.26 -49.38
N ILE A 834 -38.78 -23.26 -50.16
CA ILE A 834 -38.63 -21.79 -49.94
C ILE A 834 -39.95 -21.05 -50.26
N GLY A 835 -40.39 -20.03 -49.47
CA GLY A 835 -41.41 -19.10 -49.99
C GLY A 835 -42.06 -18.01 -49.09
N VAL A 836 -41.90 -16.74 -49.51
CA VAL A 836 -42.93 -15.68 -49.67
C VAL A 836 -43.79 -15.16 -48.48
N LEU A 837 -43.39 -13.97 -47.97
CA LEU A 837 -44.13 -12.69 -47.80
C LEU A 837 -45.67 -12.58 -47.46
N LYS A 838 -45.95 -11.54 -46.63
CA LYS A 838 -47.12 -10.60 -46.56
C LYS A 838 -48.37 -10.90 -45.69
N LYS A 839 -48.39 -10.23 -44.52
CA LYS A 839 -49.25 -9.07 -44.12
C LYS A 839 -50.78 -9.09 -44.38
N ILE A 840 -51.56 -8.98 -43.30
CA ILE A 840 -52.94 -8.44 -43.12
C ILE A 840 -53.14 -8.28 -41.58
N THR A 841 -53.37 -7.12 -40.96
CA THR A 841 -54.58 -6.23 -40.86
C THR A 841 -55.78 -6.90 -40.14
N ASP A 842 -56.53 -6.28 -39.22
CA ASP A 842 -56.52 -4.92 -38.61
C ASP A 842 -57.27 -4.88 -37.26
N ASP A 843 -57.09 -3.78 -36.51
CA ASP A 843 -58.03 -3.05 -35.64
C ASP A 843 -59.08 -3.73 -34.72
N THR A 844 -59.20 -3.20 -33.49
CA THR A 844 -60.33 -2.29 -33.18
C THR A 844 -60.09 -1.37 -31.98
N MET A 845 -60.35 -0.07 -32.15
CA MET A 845 -60.42 0.95 -31.09
C MET A 845 -61.86 1.13 -30.57
N THR A 846 -62.00 1.62 -29.34
CA THR A 846 -63.09 2.54 -28.96
C THR A 846 -62.60 3.63 -27.99
N THR A 847 -62.50 4.87 -28.50
CA THR A 847 -62.38 6.13 -27.73
C THR A 847 -63.73 6.46 -27.07
N THR A 848 -63.91 7.21 -25.97
CA THR A 848 -63.30 8.45 -25.42
C THR A 848 -63.78 8.54 -23.93
N ARG A 849 -63.33 9.35 -22.96
CA ARG A 849 -62.88 10.77 -22.91
C ARG A 849 -62.39 11.13 -21.49
N LEU A 850 -61.76 12.31 -21.35
CA LEU A 850 -61.46 13.12 -20.14
C LEU A 850 -60.07 13.02 -19.49
N THR A 851 -59.56 14.20 -19.15
CA THR A 851 -58.47 14.57 -18.19
C THR A 851 -57.09 13.93 -18.33
N GLU A 852 -56.17 14.72 -18.91
CA GLU A 852 -54.81 15.04 -18.42
C GLU A 852 -53.71 13.95 -18.38
N PHE A 853 -52.44 14.28 -18.64
CA PHE A 853 -51.85 15.19 -19.65
C PHE A 853 -50.38 14.76 -19.82
N ALA A 854 -49.78 14.91 -21.02
CA ALA A 854 -48.41 14.42 -21.27
C ALA A 854 -47.40 15.55 -21.55
N THR A 855 -46.57 15.89 -20.56
CA THR A 855 -45.29 16.64 -20.70
C THR A 855 -44.47 16.54 -19.39
N GLU A 856 -43.20 16.96 -19.45
CA GLU A 856 -42.24 17.15 -18.32
C GLU A 856 -41.49 15.90 -17.78
N TRP A 857 -40.43 15.50 -18.48
CA TRP A 857 -39.23 14.89 -17.87
C TRP A 857 -37.96 15.64 -18.35
N VAL A 858 -37.90 16.92 -18.01
CA VAL A 858 -36.75 17.82 -18.13
C VAL A 858 -36.68 18.65 -16.83
N THR A 859 -35.47 19.01 -16.38
CA THR A 859 -35.21 19.85 -15.19
C THR A 859 -35.77 19.34 -13.85
N GLY A 860 -35.23 18.22 -13.37
CA GLY A 860 -35.25 17.84 -11.95
C GLY A 860 -34.37 18.70 -11.03
N ASP A 861 -33.90 19.87 -11.49
CA ASP A 861 -32.90 20.73 -10.85
C ASP A 861 -33.47 21.73 -9.82
N ILE A 862 -34.79 21.80 -9.65
CA ILE A 862 -35.45 22.85 -8.85
C ILE A 862 -36.05 22.29 -7.53
N LEU A 863 -35.29 21.45 -6.82
CA LEU A 863 -35.64 21.05 -5.44
C LEU A 863 -34.52 21.23 -4.40
N ALA A 864 -33.24 21.28 -4.80
CA ALA A 864 -32.12 21.47 -3.86
C ALA A 864 -32.05 22.91 -3.28
N ASN A 865 -32.29 23.93 -4.12
CA ASN A 865 -32.09 25.34 -3.77
C ASN A 865 -33.26 26.00 -3.01
N LYS A 866 -34.11 25.23 -2.30
CA LYS A 866 -35.26 25.79 -1.56
C LYS A 866 -35.38 25.39 -0.09
N LEU A 867 -34.40 24.65 0.44
CA LEU A 867 -34.29 24.34 1.88
C LEU A 867 -33.22 25.18 2.61
N TYR A 868 -32.41 25.95 1.90
CA TYR A 868 -31.27 26.68 2.49
C TYR A 868 -31.60 28.09 3.04
N GLU A 869 -32.71 28.71 2.62
CA GLU A 869 -33.07 30.09 3.04
C GLU A 869 -33.94 30.16 4.31
N THR A 870 -34.42 29.04 4.87
CA THR A 870 -35.44 29.06 5.94
C THR A 870 -34.87 29.24 7.36
N CYS A 871 -33.54 29.31 7.54
CA CYS A 871 -32.90 29.39 8.86
C CYS A 871 -32.22 30.74 9.21
N LEU A 872 -32.11 31.70 8.29
CA LEU A 872 -31.43 32.98 8.52
C LEU A 872 -32.28 34.20 8.12
N GLY A 873 -33.44 34.39 8.77
CA GLY A 873 -34.36 35.42 8.27
C GLY A 873 -35.53 35.90 9.13
N ASN A 874 -35.52 35.88 10.48
CA ASN A 874 -36.40 36.79 11.25
C ASN A 874 -36.14 36.89 12.77
N LYS A 875 -35.63 38.05 13.23
CA LYS A 875 -36.15 38.84 14.37
C LYS A 875 -35.31 40.11 14.61
N GLN A 876 -35.83 41.26 14.20
CA GLN A 876 -35.33 42.55 14.68
C GLN A 876 -36.02 42.99 15.97
N LYS A 877 -35.24 43.65 16.84
CA LYS A 877 -35.65 44.72 17.79
C LYS A 877 -36.83 44.44 18.74
N LEU A 878 -36.51 44.47 20.04
CA LEU A 878 -37.11 45.48 20.92
C LEU A 878 -36.10 45.88 22.02
N CYS A 879 -36.26 47.07 22.59
CA CYS A 879 -35.24 47.73 23.38
C CYS A 879 -35.41 47.50 24.88
N TYR A 880 -34.30 47.51 25.61
CA TYR A 880 -34.22 48.21 26.90
C TYR A 880 -33.04 49.17 26.93
N ARG A 881 -33.07 50.15 27.83
CA ARG A 881 -32.25 51.38 27.79
C ARG A 881 -31.90 51.81 29.22
N GLN A 882 -30.91 52.71 29.33
CA GLN A 882 -30.29 53.23 30.57
C GLN A 882 -29.24 52.26 31.17
N SER A 883 -28.13 52.73 31.75
CA SER A 883 -27.59 54.10 31.85
C SER A 883 -26.06 54.08 31.66
N GLY A 884 -25.44 55.25 31.49
CA GLY A 884 -23.98 55.34 31.37
C GLY A 884 -23.45 56.71 31.76
N THR A 885 -22.18 56.75 32.17
CA THR A 885 -21.46 57.96 32.58
C THR A 885 -20.01 57.90 32.09
N LYS A 886 -19.53 58.99 31.50
CA LYS A 886 -18.11 59.23 31.21
C LYS A 886 -17.46 59.88 32.43
N LEU A 887 -16.14 59.73 32.63
CA LEU A 887 -15.25 60.85 33.04
C LEU A 887 -13.73 60.52 33.00
N ASN A 888 -13.02 61.26 32.15
CA ASN A 888 -11.65 61.81 32.25
C ASN A 888 -10.48 61.14 33.01
N ARG A 889 -9.37 60.98 32.26
CA ARG A 889 -7.99 61.49 32.50
C ARG A 889 -7.40 61.52 33.93
N THR A 890 -6.22 60.89 34.11
CA THR A 890 -4.92 61.62 34.33
C THR A 890 -3.64 60.77 34.21
N HIS A 891 -2.68 61.26 33.41
CA HIS A 891 -1.22 61.38 33.64
C HIS A 891 -0.36 60.26 34.29
N GLY A 892 0.76 59.93 33.63
CA GLY A 892 1.93 59.25 34.21
C GLY A 892 3.09 59.08 33.21
N LYS A 893 3.99 60.06 33.10
CA LYS A 893 5.19 59.97 32.24
C LYS A 893 6.37 59.34 32.98
N TYR A 894 7.20 58.55 32.29
CA TYR A 894 8.66 58.68 32.40
C TYR A 894 9.35 58.30 31.09
N GLN A 895 10.43 59.02 30.74
CA GLN A 895 11.37 58.71 29.68
C GLN A 895 12.78 59.06 30.19
N ARG A 896 13.81 58.35 29.70
CA ARG A 896 15.14 58.94 29.59
C ARG A 896 15.94 58.39 28.41
N GLU A 897 16.37 59.34 27.60
CA GLU A 897 17.46 59.34 26.62
C GLU A 897 18.82 58.93 27.25
N LYS A 898 19.95 58.66 26.55
CA LYS A 898 20.36 58.60 25.12
C LYS A 898 21.77 57.98 25.08
N LYS A 899 22.16 57.32 23.97
CA LYS A 899 23.25 57.75 23.05
C LYS A 899 23.67 56.66 22.06
N LYS A 900 23.85 57.06 20.78
CA LYS A 900 24.71 56.36 19.80
C LYS A 900 26.13 56.93 19.88
N GLN A 901 27.14 56.20 19.40
CA GLN A 901 28.14 56.80 18.51
C GLN A 901 28.73 55.75 17.55
N ILE A 902 28.94 56.13 16.28
CA ILE A 902 29.57 55.31 15.23
C ILE A 902 30.48 56.23 14.40
N SER A 903 31.80 55.99 14.45
CA SER A 903 32.79 56.33 13.41
C SER A 903 34.20 55.93 13.90
N GLY A 904 35.12 55.41 13.08
CA GLY A 904 34.98 54.95 11.70
C GLY A 904 36.33 54.84 10.96
N ARG A 905 36.41 53.89 10.01
CA ARG A 905 37.43 53.73 8.94
C ARG A 905 38.92 53.61 9.34
N SER A 906 39.48 52.45 9.03
CA SER A 906 40.40 52.33 7.88
C SER A 906 39.90 51.20 6.99
#